data_AF-A0A5A7ZF99-F1
#
_entry.id   AF-A0A5A7ZF99-F1
#
_cell.length_a   1.000
_cell.length_b   1.000
_cell.length_c   1.000
_cell.angle_alpha   90.00
_cell.angle_beta   90.00
_cell.angle_gamma   90.00
#
_symmetry.space_group_name_H-M   'P 1'
#
loop_
_entity.id
_entity.type
_entity.pdbx_description
1 polymer ?
#
loop_
_entity_poly.entity_id
_entity_poly.type
_entity_poly.pdbx_seq_one_letter_code
_entity_poly.pdbx_strand_id
1 'polypeptide(L)'
;MWITSEIGQLVNGFVNALAGSYVIGNGAAGTAERPEGGAGGWLLGDGGAGWDSTQAGVAGGRGGSAGVFGDGGAGGQGGAGAAGGTGGVSGLLMGIGGLGGDGGTGEGGAKGGAGGFGGAGRGLAFGLGGHGGAGGDGSVGGVGGDGGNGAKLFGTGGDGGDAGDSAIGGPATGLVALGGAGGIAGIFGTHGDVGGFGTIAGSSPPAGTVDKLSTTGTWFTNSDGQVVLMHGVNVVYKIAPYDPDAMGFGEDDAQFLASSGFNVVRLGIIWTAVEPEPGVFDTAYLAGIDRTVQMLSEHGIYTVLDMHQDLYSTELHGEGAPAWATYTGGLPNPDVGALFGQFALNYYLNPAQNHAWEAFWANADAPDGVGLQNHYAQSWQAVANYFRDSADVIGYNVINEPWPGFSWPLAIANGAFFGSQQLTPLYNQTIAAIRSVDPDTTVFISPASPAVDEISAVFLGQPVRLGPISDPNTALEYHGYGGVAGLSLANIVGPIMAGRAVRYGTANDMPVFMGEFGATSNAGHLANEMNPSDRRQISWTNWAYSGVGEITSSASPRDQSLVYDPALPPVGDNLNASNLRVLSKPYPQVISGTPQGWTNGDDGSFQFAYSTARVDGIGDFAAGSQSTISTPAVQYPNGYDVTVTGGHIVSAPNSARLVIASDAGATAVRVTVTPRVGPAAANTVV
;
A
#
# COMPACT_ATOMS: atom_id res chain seq x y z
N MET A 1 -43.85 -15.53 -0.02
CA MET A 1 -43.44 -15.61 1.40
C MET A 1 -44.64 -16.05 2.24
N TRP A 2 -44.53 -17.07 3.09
CA TRP A 2 -45.68 -17.62 3.84
C TRP A 2 -46.22 -16.64 4.89
N ILE A 3 -45.34 -15.89 5.57
CA ILE A 3 -45.64 -14.89 6.60
C ILE A 3 -46.56 -13.75 6.12
N THR A 4 -46.47 -13.35 4.85
CA THR A 4 -47.30 -12.28 4.28
C THR A 4 -48.57 -12.79 3.60
N SER A 5 -48.78 -14.12 3.54
CA SER A 5 -50.02 -14.71 3.03
C SER A 5 -51.17 -14.54 4.03
N GLU A 6 -52.42 -14.61 3.57
CA GLU A 6 -53.60 -14.55 4.44
C GLU A 6 -53.55 -15.57 5.58
N ILE A 7 -53.13 -16.81 5.28
CA ILE A 7 -52.95 -17.87 6.27
C ILE A 7 -51.80 -17.54 7.23
N GLY A 8 -50.70 -17.02 6.73
CA GLY A 8 -49.56 -16.59 7.55
C GLY A 8 -49.94 -15.48 8.53
N GLN A 9 -50.65 -14.45 8.06
CA GLN A 9 -51.09 -13.34 8.92
C GLN A 9 -52.03 -13.80 10.04
N LEU A 10 -52.93 -14.75 9.77
CA LEU A 10 -53.78 -15.37 10.80
C LEU A 10 -52.93 -16.12 11.86
N VAL A 11 -51.94 -16.90 11.43
CA VAL A 11 -51.04 -17.62 12.33
C VAL A 11 -50.19 -16.65 13.15
N ASN A 12 -49.61 -15.63 12.52
CA ASN A 12 -48.80 -14.61 13.20
C ASN A 12 -49.62 -13.87 14.27
N GLY A 13 -50.84 -13.44 13.92
CA GLY A 13 -51.73 -12.75 14.84
C GLY A 13 -52.08 -13.60 16.06
N PHE A 14 -52.36 -14.89 15.86
CA PHE A 14 -52.60 -15.83 16.95
C PHE A 14 -51.37 -16.00 17.85
N VAL A 15 -50.20 -16.24 17.26
CA VAL A 15 -48.94 -16.46 17.99
C VAL A 15 -48.55 -15.22 18.80
N ASN A 16 -48.62 -14.04 18.19
CA ASN A 16 -48.26 -12.78 18.84
C ASN A 16 -49.23 -12.45 19.99
N ALA A 17 -50.53 -12.67 19.79
CA ALA A 17 -51.54 -12.48 20.83
C ALA A 17 -51.32 -13.43 22.01
N LEU A 18 -51.03 -14.71 21.74
CA LEU A 18 -50.74 -15.70 22.76
C LEU A 18 -49.47 -15.36 23.56
N ALA A 19 -48.44 -14.86 22.89
CA ALA A 19 -47.15 -14.52 23.49
C ALA A 19 -47.10 -13.12 24.13
N GLY A 20 -48.12 -12.28 23.92
CA GLY A 20 -48.14 -10.89 24.39
C GLY A 20 -46.98 -10.04 23.85
N SER A 21 -46.37 -10.42 22.73
CA SER A 21 -45.20 -9.78 22.13
C SER A 21 -45.17 -9.95 20.61
N TYR A 22 -44.34 -9.17 19.93
CA TYR A 22 -44.16 -9.26 18.47
C TYR A 22 -43.15 -10.37 18.13
N VAL A 23 -43.63 -11.62 18.08
CA VAL A 23 -42.81 -12.83 17.89
C VAL A 23 -42.53 -13.08 16.41
N ILE A 24 -43.58 -13.04 15.59
CA ILE A 24 -43.51 -13.34 14.15
C ILE A 24 -44.16 -12.19 13.38
N GLY A 25 -43.42 -11.60 12.44
CA GLY A 25 -43.92 -10.49 11.63
C GLY A 25 -42.79 -9.63 11.07
N ASN A 26 -42.99 -9.06 9.88
CA ASN A 26 -42.03 -8.11 9.33
C ASN A 26 -42.19 -6.74 10.00
N GLY A 27 -41.11 -5.98 10.05
CA GLY A 27 -41.13 -4.61 10.52
C GLY A 27 -41.96 -3.70 9.61
N ALA A 28 -42.58 -2.68 10.20
CA ALA A 28 -43.30 -1.67 9.43
C ALA A 28 -42.31 -0.81 8.63
N ALA A 29 -42.65 -0.45 7.39
CA ALA A 29 -41.86 0.51 6.63
C ALA A 29 -41.92 1.90 7.28
N GLY A 30 -40.83 2.65 7.16
CA GLY A 30 -40.75 4.04 7.58
C GLY A 30 -41.68 4.94 6.77
N THR A 31 -42.08 6.06 7.37
CA THR A 31 -42.85 7.14 6.73
C THR A 31 -42.18 8.48 6.97
N ALA A 32 -42.63 9.55 6.31
CA ALA A 32 -42.09 10.90 6.54
C ALA A 32 -42.14 11.33 8.02
N GLU A 33 -43.15 10.90 8.78
CA GLU A 33 -43.30 11.21 10.20
C GLU A 33 -42.51 10.27 11.12
N ARG A 34 -42.20 9.06 10.63
CA ARG A 34 -41.46 8.01 11.34
C ARG A 34 -40.49 7.35 10.36
N PRO A 35 -39.37 8.01 10.04
CA PRO A 35 -38.54 7.63 8.89
C PRO A 35 -37.88 6.26 9.07
N GLU A 36 -37.62 5.86 10.30
CA GLU A 36 -36.97 4.58 10.58
C GLU A 36 -37.89 3.38 10.32
N GLY A 37 -37.36 2.37 9.65
CA GLY A 37 -37.98 1.06 9.51
C GLY A 37 -38.13 0.36 10.86
N GLY A 38 -39.29 -0.23 11.10
CA GLY A 38 -39.56 -0.99 12.32
C GLY A 38 -38.76 -2.29 12.39
N ALA A 39 -38.50 -2.78 13.60
CA ALA A 39 -37.88 -4.09 13.79
C ALA A 39 -38.83 -5.23 13.39
N GLY A 40 -38.26 -6.31 12.86
CA GLY A 40 -38.96 -7.58 12.67
C GLY A 40 -39.32 -8.25 14.01
N GLY A 41 -40.17 -9.27 13.94
CA GLY A 41 -40.52 -10.11 15.09
C GLY A 41 -39.26 -10.75 15.67
N TRP A 42 -39.15 -10.78 17.00
CA TRP A 42 -37.91 -11.20 17.65
C TRP A 42 -37.50 -12.64 17.33
N LEU A 43 -38.44 -13.51 16.91
CA LEU A 43 -38.14 -14.87 16.46
C LEU A 43 -37.99 -14.96 14.94
N LEU A 44 -38.99 -14.50 14.19
CA LEU A 44 -39.02 -14.63 12.74
C LEU A 44 -39.64 -13.39 12.09
N GLY A 45 -38.87 -12.70 11.25
CA GLY A 45 -39.37 -11.61 10.44
C GLY A 45 -38.27 -10.65 10.02
N ASP A 46 -38.47 -10.06 8.86
CA ASP A 46 -37.53 -9.09 8.29
C ASP A 46 -37.72 -7.72 8.92
N GLY A 47 -36.68 -6.91 8.89
CA GLY A 47 -36.77 -5.50 9.19
C GLY A 47 -37.63 -4.74 8.17
N GLY A 48 -38.30 -3.69 8.62
CA GLY A 48 -39.00 -2.76 7.72
C GLY A 48 -38.02 -1.89 6.96
N ALA A 49 -38.34 -1.52 5.73
CA ALA A 49 -37.54 -0.55 4.97
C ALA A 49 -37.59 0.84 5.65
N GLY A 50 -36.49 1.57 5.57
CA GLY A 50 -36.46 2.99 5.90
C GLY A 50 -37.25 3.82 4.89
N TRP A 51 -37.62 5.04 5.30
CA TRP A 51 -38.34 5.96 4.43
C TRP A 51 -37.41 6.61 3.39
N ASP A 52 -37.82 6.54 2.12
CA ASP A 52 -37.20 7.32 1.04
C ASP A 52 -37.60 8.80 1.19
N SER A 53 -36.63 9.63 1.56
CA SER A 53 -36.87 11.05 1.75
C SER A 53 -37.09 11.75 0.42
N THR A 54 -38.19 12.50 0.35
CA THR A 54 -38.52 13.39 -0.78
C THR A 54 -38.21 14.86 -0.48
N GLN A 55 -37.60 15.13 0.68
CA GLN A 55 -37.33 16.49 1.15
C GLN A 55 -35.83 16.80 1.08
N ALA A 56 -35.48 17.91 0.42
CA ALA A 56 -34.10 18.37 0.31
C ALA A 56 -33.44 18.53 1.69
N GLY A 57 -32.20 18.05 1.84
CA GLY A 57 -31.44 18.08 3.08
C GLY A 57 -31.91 17.11 4.17
N VAL A 58 -32.95 16.31 3.93
CA VAL A 58 -33.45 15.31 4.88
C VAL A 58 -32.97 13.93 4.47
N ALA A 59 -32.25 13.28 5.38
CA ALA A 59 -31.69 11.95 5.17
C ALA A 59 -32.79 10.88 5.01
N GLY A 60 -32.45 9.81 4.30
CA GLY A 60 -33.27 8.61 4.25
C GLY A 60 -33.33 7.92 5.62
N GLY A 61 -34.46 7.29 5.91
CA GLY A 61 -34.63 6.55 7.17
C GLY A 61 -33.78 5.29 7.21
N ARG A 62 -33.35 4.85 8.39
CA ARG A 62 -32.61 3.58 8.52
C ARG A 62 -33.55 2.40 8.35
N GLY A 63 -33.02 1.32 7.79
CA GLY A 63 -33.70 0.03 7.76
C GLY A 63 -33.81 -0.58 9.16
N GLY A 64 -34.93 -1.25 9.42
CA GLY A 64 -35.15 -1.96 10.68
C GLY A 64 -34.32 -3.24 10.78
N SER A 65 -34.00 -3.67 12.00
CA SER A 65 -33.30 -4.95 12.22
C SER A 65 -34.26 -6.13 12.23
N ALA A 66 -33.79 -7.29 11.77
CA ALA A 66 -34.46 -8.57 11.97
C ALA A 66 -34.27 -9.13 13.40
N GLY A 67 -35.06 -10.14 13.75
CA GLY A 67 -34.98 -10.85 15.03
C GLY A 67 -33.93 -11.97 15.05
N VAL A 68 -34.33 -13.20 15.39
CA VAL A 68 -33.46 -14.38 15.34
C VAL A 68 -33.25 -14.85 13.90
N PHE A 69 -34.31 -14.85 13.10
CA PHE A 69 -34.29 -15.17 11.67
C PHE A 69 -34.95 -14.04 10.86
N GLY A 70 -34.34 -13.67 9.74
CA GLY A 70 -34.87 -12.69 8.81
C GLY A 70 -33.78 -11.75 8.29
N ASP A 71 -34.15 -10.99 7.28
CA ASP A 71 -33.25 -10.03 6.63
C ASP A 71 -33.42 -8.63 7.21
N GLY A 72 -32.35 -7.86 7.24
CA GLY A 72 -32.42 -6.45 7.59
C GLY A 72 -33.24 -5.66 6.55
N GLY A 73 -33.99 -4.67 7.01
CA GLY A 73 -34.69 -3.77 6.09
C GLY A 73 -33.73 -2.89 5.32
N ALA A 74 -34.04 -2.53 4.08
CA ALA A 74 -33.23 -1.58 3.32
C ALA A 74 -33.25 -0.19 3.99
N GLY A 75 -32.15 0.54 3.90
CA GLY A 75 -32.11 1.96 4.18
C GLY A 75 -32.87 2.74 3.11
N GLY A 76 -33.52 3.83 3.51
CA GLY A 76 -34.24 4.70 2.61
C GLY A 76 -33.31 5.64 1.84
N GLN A 77 -33.76 6.09 0.68
CA GLN A 77 -33.06 7.05 -0.15
C GLN A 77 -32.97 8.44 0.50
N GLY A 78 -31.83 9.11 0.33
CA GLY A 78 -31.66 10.49 0.77
C GLY A 78 -32.42 11.47 -0.13
N GLY A 79 -33.03 12.51 0.48
CA GLY A 79 -33.54 13.63 -0.30
C GLY A 79 -32.39 14.46 -0.88
N ALA A 80 -32.67 15.40 -1.78
CA ALA A 80 -31.62 16.16 -2.48
C ALA A 80 -30.50 16.68 -1.54
N GLY A 81 -29.25 16.33 -1.84
CA GLY A 81 -28.04 16.64 -1.08
C GLY A 81 -27.93 15.98 0.31
N ALA A 82 -28.82 15.06 0.65
CA ALA A 82 -28.87 14.40 1.95
C ALA A 82 -28.42 12.94 1.88
N ALA A 83 -27.90 12.43 2.99
CA ALA A 83 -27.40 11.06 3.04
C ALA A 83 -28.53 10.01 2.90
N GLY A 84 -28.18 8.87 2.32
CA GLY A 84 -29.02 7.68 2.38
C GLY A 84 -29.07 7.07 3.79
N GLY A 85 -30.12 6.32 4.06
CA GLY A 85 -30.31 5.61 5.31
C GLY A 85 -29.43 4.36 5.39
N THR A 86 -28.98 4.00 6.59
CA THR A 86 -28.24 2.75 6.79
C THR A 86 -29.16 1.54 6.67
N GLY A 87 -28.67 0.46 6.08
CA GLY A 87 -29.34 -0.83 6.07
C GLY A 87 -29.52 -1.43 7.46
N GLY A 88 -30.60 -2.19 7.63
CA GLY A 88 -30.93 -2.88 8.86
C GLY A 88 -30.05 -4.10 9.11
N VAL A 89 -29.87 -4.48 10.36
CA VAL A 89 -29.06 -5.64 10.73
C VAL A 89 -29.85 -6.94 10.51
N SER A 90 -29.19 -7.97 9.99
CA SER A 90 -29.79 -9.29 9.76
C SER A 90 -30.13 -10.04 11.05
N GLY A 91 -30.82 -11.17 10.92
CA GLY A 91 -31.15 -12.05 12.04
C GLY A 91 -29.92 -12.63 12.74
N LEU A 92 -30.05 -12.89 14.05
CA LEU A 92 -28.97 -13.39 14.92
C LEU A 92 -28.40 -14.76 14.51
N LEU A 93 -29.22 -15.65 13.91
CA LEU A 93 -28.77 -16.98 13.49
C LEU A 93 -28.48 -17.05 12.00
N MET A 94 -29.34 -16.44 11.18
CA MET A 94 -29.24 -16.41 9.73
C MET A 94 -30.02 -15.22 9.18
N GLY A 95 -29.43 -14.56 8.18
CA GLY A 95 -30.07 -13.51 7.40
C GLY A 95 -29.07 -12.71 6.58
N ILE A 96 -29.60 -11.83 5.75
CA ILE A 96 -28.86 -10.86 4.95
C ILE A 96 -29.06 -9.47 5.57
N GLY A 97 -28.01 -8.69 5.69
CA GLY A 97 -28.11 -7.30 6.09
C GLY A 97 -28.84 -6.48 5.03
N GLY A 98 -29.61 -5.47 5.46
CA GLY A 98 -30.31 -4.60 4.52
C GLY A 98 -29.34 -3.79 3.67
N LEU A 99 -29.74 -3.44 2.46
CA LEU A 99 -28.96 -2.51 1.62
C LEU A 99 -28.91 -1.12 2.27
N GLY A 100 -27.81 -0.40 2.09
CA GLY A 100 -27.77 1.04 2.30
C GLY A 100 -28.64 1.77 1.27
N GLY A 101 -29.28 2.87 1.66
CA GLY A 101 -29.95 3.76 0.73
C GLY A 101 -28.95 4.67 0.01
N ASP A 102 -29.24 5.10 -1.21
CA ASP A 102 -28.37 6.01 -1.95
C ASP A 102 -28.50 7.44 -1.39
N GLY A 103 -27.42 8.21 -1.55
CA GLY A 103 -27.38 9.62 -1.26
C GLY A 103 -28.16 10.42 -2.31
N GLY A 104 -28.87 11.44 -1.87
CA GLY A 104 -29.60 12.32 -2.79
C GLY A 104 -28.66 13.22 -3.58
N THR A 105 -28.98 13.41 -4.87
CA THR A 105 -28.27 14.35 -5.74
C THR A 105 -28.32 15.78 -5.20
N GLY A 106 -27.22 16.51 -5.29
CA GLY A 106 -27.11 17.90 -4.88
C GLY A 106 -27.79 18.83 -5.89
N GLU A 107 -28.77 19.61 -5.42
CA GLU A 107 -29.44 20.63 -6.24
C GLU A 107 -28.79 22.01 -6.09
N GLY A 108 -28.82 22.83 -7.15
CA GLY A 108 -28.40 24.23 -7.09
C GLY A 108 -26.92 24.45 -6.73
N GLY A 109 -26.05 23.49 -7.04
CA GLY A 109 -24.63 23.52 -6.70
C GLY A 109 -24.31 23.03 -5.28
N ALA A 110 -25.28 22.40 -4.60
CA ALA A 110 -25.01 21.67 -3.35
C ALA A 110 -24.17 20.41 -3.60
N LYS A 111 -23.53 19.93 -2.54
CA LYS A 111 -22.85 18.62 -2.55
C LYS A 111 -23.87 17.49 -2.66
N GLY A 112 -23.45 16.38 -3.24
CA GLY A 112 -24.19 15.13 -3.19
C GLY A 112 -24.24 14.55 -1.77
N GLY A 113 -25.33 13.84 -1.48
CA GLY A 113 -25.46 13.09 -0.24
C GLY A 113 -24.56 11.85 -0.21
N ALA A 114 -24.06 11.47 0.95
CA ALA A 114 -23.34 10.21 1.11
C ALA A 114 -24.30 9.01 0.96
N GLY A 115 -23.80 7.90 0.43
CA GLY A 115 -24.49 6.62 0.47
C GLY A 115 -24.62 6.10 1.91
N GLY A 116 -25.72 5.42 2.20
CA GLY A 116 -25.94 4.77 3.48
C GLY A 116 -25.11 3.50 3.61
N PHE A 117 -24.66 3.18 4.82
CA PHE A 117 -23.97 1.92 5.09
C PHE A 117 -24.86 0.70 4.87
N GLY A 118 -24.28 -0.39 4.39
CA GLY A 118 -24.92 -1.69 4.36
C GLY A 118 -25.13 -2.27 5.76
N GLY A 119 -26.23 -3.00 5.94
CA GLY A 119 -26.55 -3.66 7.19
C GLY A 119 -25.64 -4.86 7.46
N ALA A 120 -25.30 -5.12 8.72
CA ALA A 120 -24.47 -6.27 9.08
C ALA A 120 -25.23 -7.61 9.00
N GLY A 121 -24.57 -8.62 8.42
CA GLY A 121 -24.98 -10.03 8.41
C GLY A 121 -24.65 -10.75 9.71
N ARG A 122 -25.32 -10.41 10.80
CA ARG A 122 -25.01 -10.83 12.20
C ARG A 122 -25.12 -12.32 12.53
N GLY A 123 -25.45 -13.19 11.58
CA GLY A 123 -25.64 -14.60 11.84
C GLY A 123 -24.47 -15.23 12.61
N LEU A 124 -24.75 -16.05 13.64
CA LEU A 124 -23.72 -16.72 14.43
C LEU A 124 -22.76 -17.55 13.55
N ALA A 125 -23.31 -18.18 12.51
CA ALA A 125 -22.55 -18.99 11.55
C ALA A 125 -22.69 -18.48 10.11
N PHE A 126 -23.90 -18.14 9.66
CA PHE A 126 -24.20 -17.73 8.29
C PHE A 126 -24.87 -16.37 8.25
N GLY A 127 -24.29 -15.41 7.54
CA GLY A 127 -24.88 -14.09 7.39
C GLY A 127 -24.13 -13.28 6.36
N LEU A 128 -24.88 -12.65 5.45
CA LEU A 128 -24.32 -11.81 4.39
C LEU A 128 -24.50 -10.35 4.79
N GLY A 129 -23.47 -9.54 4.61
CA GLY A 129 -23.60 -8.09 4.69
C GLY A 129 -24.47 -7.54 3.57
N GLY A 130 -25.21 -6.47 3.85
CA GLY A 130 -25.86 -5.68 2.81
C GLY A 130 -24.85 -4.81 2.08
N HIS A 131 -25.09 -4.52 0.80
CA HIS A 131 -24.26 -3.57 0.05
C HIS A 131 -24.47 -2.14 0.58
N GLY A 132 -23.44 -1.32 0.50
CA GLY A 132 -23.55 0.12 0.71
C GLY A 132 -24.34 0.81 -0.39
N GLY A 133 -24.98 1.92 -0.06
CA GLY A 133 -25.69 2.76 -1.03
C GLY A 133 -24.72 3.62 -1.84
N ALA A 134 -25.13 4.01 -3.05
CA ALA A 134 -24.34 4.91 -3.87
C ALA A 134 -24.33 6.34 -3.30
N GLY A 135 -23.24 7.07 -3.52
CA GLY A 135 -23.19 8.51 -3.28
C GLY A 135 -23.99 9.28 -4.34
N GLY A 136 -24.62 10.38 -3.94
CA GLY A 136 -25.33 11.25 -4.87
C GLY A 136 -24.37 12.16 -5.65
N ASP A 137 -24.72 12.52 -6.88
CA ASP A 137 -23.97 13.53 -7.65
C ASP A 137 -24.08 14.92 -7.03
N GLY A 138 -23.13 15.81 -7.28
CA GLY A 138 -23.25 17.22 -6.87
C GLY A 138 -22.07 18.09 -7.29
N SER A 139 -21.96 19.29 -6.70
CA SER A 139 -20.76 20.13 -6.89
C SER A 139 -19.51 19.41 -6.39
N VAL A 140 -19.65 18.71 -5.27
CA VAL A 140 -18.78 17.61 -4.84
C VAL A 140 -19.66 16.37 -4.78
N GLY A 141 -19.20 15.27 -5.36
CA GLY A 141 -19.87 13.98 -5.30
C GLY A 141 -20.00 13.48 -3.87
N GLY A 142 -21.07 12.75 -3.59
CA GLY A 142 -21.22 12.02 -2.34
C GLY A 142 -20.29 10.82 -2.28
N VAL A 143 -19.72 10.53 -1.11
CA VAL A 143 -18.99 9.28 -0.91
C VAL A 143 -19.96 8.11 -0.93
N GLY A 144 -19.51 6.97 -1.45
CA GLY A 144 -20.27 5.72 -1.36
C GLY A 144 -20.36 5.21 0.08
N GLY A 145 -21.44 4.50 0.41
CA GLY A 145 -21.58 3.87 1.71
C GLY A 145 -20.73 2.60 1.83
N ASP A 146 -20.15 2.33 2.98
CA ASP A 146 -19.46 1.06 3.22
C ASP A 146 -20.43 -0.13 3.20
N GLY A 147 -19.94 -1.27 2.75
CA GLY A 147 -20.65 -2.54 2.82
C GLY A 147 -20.77 -3.08 4.24
N GLY A 148 -21.86 -3.78 4.52
CA GLY A 148 -22.09 -4.41 5.81
C GLY A 148 -21.17 -5.59 6.06
N ASN A 149 -20.73 -5.78 7.31
CA ASN A 149 -19.91 -6.94 7.67
C ASN A 149 -20.71 -8.25 7.62
N GLY A 150 -20.07 -9.33 7.18
CA GLY A 150 -20.63 -10.67 7.25
C GLY A 150 -20.58 -11.29 8.64
N ALA A 151 -21.18 -12.46 8.77
CA ALA A 151 -21.04 -13.33 9.95
C ALA A 151 -19.57 -13.73 10.19
N LYS A 152 -19.18 -13.91 11.47
CA LYS A 152 -17.78 -14.19 11.85
C LYS A 152 -17.18 -15.47 11.26
N LEU A 153 -18.00 -16.48 10.91
CA LEU A 153 -17.54 -17.77 10.39
C LEU A 153 -17.72 -17.88 8.88
N PHE A 154 -18.94 -18.07 8.39
CA PHE A 154 -19.26 -18.27 6.97
C PHE A 154 -19.98 -17.05 6.39
N GLY A 155 -19.53 -15.86 6.74
CA GLY A 155 -20.15 -14.61 6.31
C GLY A 155 -19.37 -13.92 5.21
N THR A 156 -20.09 -13.49 4.18
CA THR A 156 -19.54 -12.60 3.15
C THR A 156 -19.93 -11.17 3.49
N GLY A 157 -18.97 -10.25 3.42
CA GLY A 157 -19.26 -8.82 3.51
C GLY A 157 -20.00 -8.33 2.28
N GLY A 158 -20.83 -7.30 2.45
CA GLY A 158 -21.46 -6.63 1.31
C GLY A 158 -20.46 -5.71 0.62
N ASP A 159 -20.66 -5.43 -0.66
CA ASP A 159 -19.79 -4.49 -1.39
C ASP A 159 -20.03 -3.05 -0.93
N GLY A 160 -19.00 -2.21 -1.04
CA GLY A 160 -19.13 -0.77 -0.89
C GLY A 160 -19.94 -0.16 -2.04
N GLY A 161 -20.67 0.91 -1.76
CA GLY A 161 -21.38 1.67 -2.78
C GLY A 161 -20.45 2.55 -3.59
N ASP A 162 -20.79 2.81 -4.85
CA ASP A 162 -20.06 3.73 -5.71
C ASP A 162 -20.21 5.18 -5.23
N ALA A 163 -19.22 6.03 -5.49
CA ALA A 163 -19.32 7.46 -5.24
C ALA A 163 -20.14 8.18 -6.32
N GLY A 164 -20.69 9.34 -5.97
CA GLY A 164 -21.35 10.23 -6.92
C GLY A 164 -20.38 11.08 -7.72
N ASP A 165 -20.84 11.58 -8.87
CA ASP A 165 -20.08 12.48 -9.73
C ASP A 165 -20.00 13.91 -9.14
N SER A 166 -18.87 14.56 -9.40
CA SER A 166 -18.58 15.95 -9.04
C SER A 166 -18.78 16.89 -10.23
N ALA A 167 -18.76 18.20 -9.96
CA ALA A 167 -19.04 19.26 -10.94
C ALA A 167 -20.45 19.21 -11.58
N ILE A 168 -21.42 18.63 -10.89
CA ILE A 168 -22.83 18.64 -11.28
C ILE A 168 -23.53 19.82 -10.57
N GLY A 169 -24.11 20.73 -11.36
CA GLY A 169 -24.79 21.92 -10.83
C GLY A 169 -23.86 23.06 -10.35
N GLY A 170 -22.54 22.91 -10.47
CA GLY A 170 -21.51 23.91 -10.14
C GLY A 170 -20.10 23.37 -10.45
N PRO A 171 -19.02 24.18 -10.33
CA PRO A 171 -17.66 23.67 -10.48
C PRO A 171 -17.31 22.71 -9.35
N ALA A 172 -16.41 21.74 -9.62
CA ALA A 172 -15.83 20.91 -8.56
C ALA A 172 -15.07 21.78 -7.55
N THR A 173 -15.32 21.57 -6.26
CA THR A 173 -14.65 22.31 -5.17
C THR A 173 -13.75 21.43 -4.30
N GLY A 174 -13.57 20.17 -4.67
CA GLY A 174 -12.74 19.19 -3.95
C GLY A 174 -12.25 18.09 -4.88
N LEU A 175 -11.53 17.12 -4.31
CA LEU A 175 -11.14 15.90 -5.01
C LEU A 175 -12.37 15.05 -5.34
N VAL A 176 -12.16 14.09 -6.23
CA VAL A 176 -13.16 13.11 -6.65
C VAL A 176 -13.64 12.32 -5.42
N ALA A 177 -14.95 12.14 -5.31
CA ALA A 177 -15.51 11.32 -4.24
C ALA A 177 -15.11 9.85 -4.38
N LEU A 178 -14.82 9.20 -3.26
CA LEU A 178 -14.44 7.80 -3.21
C LEU A 178 -15.65 6.91 -2.93
N GLY A 179 -15.61 5.69 -3.46
CA GLY A 179 -16.58 4.66 -3.09
C GLY A 179 -16.36 4.18 -1.65
N GLY A 180 -17.35 3.47 -1.12
CA GLY A 180 -17.28 2.90 0.23
C GLY A 180 -16.35 1.69 0.30
N ALA A 181 -15.83 1.40 1.48
CA ALA A 181 -15.12 0.16 1.76
C ALA A 181 -16.06 -1.05 1.60
N GLY A 182 -15.51 -2.19 1.21
CA GLY A 182 -16.22 -3.45 1.29
C GLY A 182 -16.44 -3.88 2.75
N GLY A 183 -17.46 -4.68 2.99
CA GLY A 183 -17.73 -5.27 4.28
C GLY A 183 -16.76 -6.41 4.62
N ILE A 184 -16.52 -6.60 5.91
CA ILE A 184 -15.55 -7.59 6.41
C ILE A 184 -16.10 -9.01 6.31
N ALA A 185 -15.22 -9.93 5.92
CA ALA A 185 -15.48 -11.37 5.84
C ALA A 185 -15.48 -12.07 7.20
N GLY A 186 -16.24 -13.16 7.31
CA GLY A 186 -15.96 -14.22 8.28
C GLY A 186 -14.75 -15.05 7.88
N ILE A 187 -14.21 -15.85 8.82
CA ILE A 187 -12.98 -16.65 8.64
C ILE A 187 -13.01 -17.55 7.38
N PHE A 188 -14.18 -17.99 6.94
CA PHE A 188 -14.40 -18.82 5.75
C PHE A 188 -15.21 -18.10 4.65
N GLY A 189 -15.42 -16.80 4.80
CA GLY A 189 -16.15 -15.98 3.86
C GLY A 189 -15.25 -15.14 2.96
N THR A 190 -15.88 -14.19 2.29
CA THR A 190 -15.23 -13.25 1.38
C THR A 190 -15.51 -11.82 1.79
N HIS A 191 -14.52 -10.95 1.66
CA HIS A 191 -14.67 -9.52 1.86
C HIS A 191 -15.50 -8.97 0.69
N GLY A 192 -16.29 -7.92 0.95
CA GLY A 192 -16.97 -7.20 -0.11
C GLY A 192 -15.98 -6.43 -0.98
N ASP A 193 -16.35 -6.14 -2.22
CA ASP A 193 -15.54 -5.29 -3.08
C ASP A 193 -15.65 -3.82 -2.66
N VAL A 194 -14.63 -3.03 -2.97
CA VAL A 194 -14.67 -1.57 -2.79
C VAL A 194 -15.56 -0.94 -3.86
N GLY A 195 -16.32 0.10 -3.50
CA GLY A 195 -17.09 0.87 -4.46
C GLY A 195 -16.21 1.70 -5.41
N GLY A 196 -16.72 2.00 -6.60
CA GLY A 196 -16.06 2.87 -7.57
C GLY A 196 -15.96 4.31 -7.08
N PHE A 197 -14.88 5.01 -7.45
CA PHE A 197 -14.79 6.46 -7.27
C PHE A 197 -15.63 7.19 -8.35
N GLY A 198 -16.08 8.40 -8.06
CA GLY A 198 -16.89 9.20 -8.98
C GLY A 198 -16.08 9.78 -10.14
N THR A 199 -16.68 10.64 -10.96
CA THR A 199 -15.98 11.40 -12.00
C THR A 199 -16.18 12.90 -11.85
N ILE A 200 -15.42 13.72 -12.58
CA ILE A 200 -15.69 15.15 -12.66
C ILE A 200 -16.37 15.42 -14.01
N ALA A 201 -17.60 15.92 -13.97
CA ALA A 201 -18.37 16.16 -15.17
C ALA A 201 -17.68 17.17 -16.10
N GLY A 202 -17.50 16.77 -17.37
CA GLY A 202 -16.86 17.62 -18.39
C GLY A 202 -15.33 17.62 -18.35
N SER A 203 -14.68 16.87 -17.45
CA SER A 203 -13.26 16.56 -17.56
C SER A 203 -13.05 15.22 -18.27
N SER A 204 -12.01 15.13 -19.08
CA SER A 204 -11.46 13.83 -19.45
C SER A 204 -10.92 13.13 -18.20
N PRO A 205 -10.84 11.78 -18.18
CA PRO A 205 -10.04 11.08 -17.16
C PRO A 205 -8.66 11.73 -17.06
N PRO A 206 -8.04 11.77 -15.88
CA PRO A 206 -6.64 12.19 -15.80
C PRO A 206 -5.87 11.35 -16.82
N ALA A 207 -5.18 12.04 -17.72
CA ALA A 207 -4.30 11.41 -18.69
C ALA A 207 -2.89 11.57 -18.14
N GLY A 208 -2.09 10.50 -18.22
CA GLY A 208 -0.66 10.63 -17.94
C GLY A 208 -0.03 11.67 -18.84
N THR A 209 0.43 12.74 -18.22
CA THR A 209 1.12 13.84 -18.93
C THR A 209 2.63 13.76 -18.77
N VAL A 210 3.11 12.83 -17.96
CA VAL A 210 4.51 12.71 -17.55
C VAL A 210 5.01 11.30 -17.83
N ASP A 211 6.20 11.21 -18.43
CA ASP A 211 6.87 9.94 -18.72
C ASP A 211 7.37 9.28 -17.41
N LYS A 212 6.46 8.59 -16.70
CA LYS A 212 6.78 7.85 -15.49
C LYS A 212 7.28 6.44 -15.79
N LEU A 213 7.97 5.83 -14.81
CA LEU A 213 8.14 4.38 -14.82
C LEU A 213 6.78 3.70 -14.69
N SER A 214 6.62 2.61 -15.42
CA SER A 214 5.45 1.74 -15.43
C SER A 214 5.92 0.28 -15.38
N THR A 215 4.98 -0.66 -15.52
CA THR A 215 5.28 -2.10 -15.50
C THR A 215 5.02 -2.73 -16.87
N THR A 216 5.92 -3.62 -17.29
CA THR A 216 5.74 -4.49 -18.45
C THR A 216 6.09 -5.92 -18.05
N GLY A 217 5.05 -6.72 -17.85
CA GLY A 217 5.16 -8.04 -17.23
C GLY A 217 5.93 -7.97 -15.91
N THR A 218 7.02 -8.74 -15.78
CA THR A 218 7.82 -8.74 -14.54
C THR A 218 8.88 -7.64 -14.46
N TRP A 219 8.84 -6.62 -15.32
CA TRP A 219 9.85 -5.56 -15.37
C TRP A 219 9.26 -4.19 -15.09
N PHE A 220 10.05 -3.34 -14.43
CA PHE A 220 9.83 -1.89 -14.47
C PHE A 220 10.38 -1.35 -15.79
N THR A 221 9.60 -0.52 -16.46
CA THR A 221 9.95 0.06 -17.77
C THR A 221 9.66 1.55 -17.83
N ASN A 222 10.54 2.31 -18.49
CA ASN A 222 10.25 3.72 -18.81
C ASN A 222 9.36 3.85 -20.07
N SER A 223 9.02 5.08 -20.43
CA SER A 223 8.18 5.39 -21.61
C SER A 223 8.78 4.92 -22.94
N ASP A 224 10.10 4.76 -23.04
CA ASP A 224 10.79 4.19 -24.20
C ASP A 224 10.70 2.65 -24.29
N GLY A 225 10.15 2.01 -23.24
CA GLY A 225 10.06 0.56 -23.07
C GLY A 225 11.37 -0.09 -22.59
N GLN A 226 12.33 0.71 -22.13
CA GLN A 226 13.61 0.21 -21.59
C GLN A 226 13.38 -0.36 -20.20
N VAL A 227 14.04 -1.47 -19.88
CA VAL A 227 14.03 -2.01 -18.51
C VAL A 227 14.80 -1.06 -17.60
N VAL A 228 14.25 -0.79 -16.41
CA VAL A 228 14.91 0.00 -15.37
C VAL A 228 15.12 -0.86 -14.13
N LEU A 229 16.37 -0.94 -13.67
CA LEU A 229 16.75 -1.61 -12.43
C LEU A 229 17.22 -0.55 -11.44
N MET A 230 16.75 -0.68 -10.21
CA MET A 230 16.84 0.37 -9.20
C MET A 230 17.51 -0.17 -7.95
N HIS A 231 18.68 0.37 -7.60
CA HIS A 231 19.38 0.05 -6.35
C HIS A 231 19.55 1.33 -5.54
N GLY A 232 19.25 1.25 -4.24
CA GLY A 232 19.14 2.45 -3.42
C GLY A 232 19.13 2.22 -1.93
N VAL A 233 18.62 3.22 -1.21
CA VAL A 233 18.53 3.24 0.25
C VAL A 233 17.14 3.72 0.70
N ASN A 234 16.78 3.38 1.93
CA ASN A 234 15.64 3.98 2.63
C ASN A 234 16.07 5.28 3.32
N VAL A 235 15.26 6.32 3.17
CA VAL A 235 15.39 7.61 3.85
C VAL A 235 14.08 7.86 4.59
N VAL A 236 14.06 7.61 5.89
CA VAL A 236 12.85 7.70 6.73
C VAL A 236 13.18 8.44 8.01
N TYR A 237 12.46 9.53 8.28
CA TYR A 237 12.60 10.29 9.53
C TYR A 237 11.35 10.08 10.39
N LYS A 238 11.50 9.32 11.48
CA LYS A 238 10.38 8.71 12.23
C LYS A 238 9.83 9.58 13.37
N ILE A 239 10.40 10.76 13.59
CA ILE A 239 9.99 11.68 14.66
C ILE A 239 9.59 13.04 14.08
N ALA A 240 8.67 13.74 14.74
CA ALA A 240 8.24 15.06 14.31
C ALA A 240 9.45 16.01 14.13
N PRO A 241 9.52 16.77 13.01
CA PRO A 241 8.45 17.04 12.04
C PRO A 241 8.27 16.01 10.90
N TYR A 242 8.94 14.85 10.95
CA TYR A 242 8.86 13.76 9.96
C TYR A 242 9.40 14.12 8.56
N ASP A 243 10.09 15.25 8.43
CA ASP A 243 10.78 15.70 7.22
C ASP A 243 12.26 15.27 7.30
N PRO A 244 12.83 14.59 6.29
CA PRO A 244 14.25 14.27 6.21
C PRO A 244 15.19 15.47 6.34
N ASP A 245 14.75 16.68 5.98
CA ASP A 245 15.55 17.89 6.17
C ASP A 245 15.92 18.13 7.65
N ALA A 246 15.07 17.67 8.57
CA ALA A 246 15.27 17.80 10.01
C ALA A 246 16.36 16.89 10.57
N MET A 247 16.72 15.80 9.88
CA MET A 247 17.91 15.00 10.20
C MET A 247 19.19 15.52 9.52
N GLY A 248 19.09 16.59 8.72
CA GLY A 248 20.19 17.15 7.96
C GLY A 248 20.36 16.57 6.56
N PHE A 249 19.40 15.76 6.06
CA PHE A 249 19.49 15.20 4.72
C PHE A 249 19.42 16.31 3.66
N GLY A 250 20.41 16.38 2.78
CA GLY A 250 20.55 17.49 1.84
C GLY A 250 21.25 17.17 0.52
N GLU A 251 21.70 18.24 -0.15
CA GLU A 251 22.25 18.21 -1.51
C GLU A 251 23.52 17.36 -1.63
N ASP A 252 24.39 17.40 -0.63
CA ASP A 252 25.61 16.59 -0.57
C ASP A 252 25.32 15.10 -0.38
N ASP A 253 24.24 14.76 0.33
CA ASP A 253 23.74 13.39 0.44
C ASP A 253 23.20 12.87 -0.89
N ALA A 254 22.39 13.66 -1.60
CA ALA A 254 21.87 13.29 -2.93
C ALA A 254 23.02 13.10 -3.94
N GLN A 255 24.00 14.01 -3.94
CA GLN A 255 25.20 13.89 -4.76
C GLN A 255 26.01 12.63 -4.40
N PHE A 256 26.17 12.34 -3.10
CA PHE A 256 26.85 11.14 -2.62
C PHE A 256 26.16 9.86 -3.08
N LEU A 257 24.83 9.80 -2.99
CA LEU A 257 24.06 8.64 -3.45
C LEU A 257 24.25 8.39 -4.95
N ALA A 258 24.10 9.45 -5.77
CA ALA A 258 24.28 9.35 -7.22
C ALA A 258 25.71 8.94 -7.61
N SER A 259 26.73 9.55 -6.99
CA SER A 259 28.14 9.22 -7.24
C SER A 259 28.53 7.81 -6.78
N SER A 260 27.82 7.28 -5.78
CA SER A 260 27.93 5.89 -5.31
C SER A 260 27.20 4.89 -6.19
N GLY A 261 26.49 5.35 -7.22
CA GLY A 261 25.81 4.51 -8.20
C GLY A 261 24.37 4.14 -7.85
N PHE A 262 23.80 4.72 -6.78
CA PHE A 262 22.39 4.56 -6.45
C PHE A 262 21.51 5.41 -7.38
N ASN A 263 20.30 4.94 -7.66
CA ASN A 263 19.34 5.63 -8.52
C ASN A 263 17.91 5.57 -7.99
N VAL A 264 17.70 5.11 -6.75
CA VAL A 264 16.39 5.17 -6.10
C VAL A 264 16.54 5.47 -4.61
N VAL A 265 15.57 6.16 -4.05
CA VAL A 265 15.33 6.29 -2.61
C VAL A 265 13.91 5.85 -2.31
N ARG A 266 13.75 4.98 -1.32
CA ARG A 266 12.45 4.73 -0.68
C ARG A 266 12.30 5.76 0.44
N LEU A 267 11.46 6.77 0.19
CA LEU A 267 11.30 7.96 1.00
C LEU A 267 10.08 7.79 1.90
N GLY A 268 10.31 7.74 3.21
CA GLY A 268 9.25 7.56 4.19
C GLY A 268 8.38 8.80 4.31
N ILE A 269 7.08 8.61 4.19
CA ILE A 269 6.04 9.53 4.64
C ILE A 269 5.27 8.88 5.79
N ILE A 270 4.71 9.69 6.70
CA ILE A 270 4.04 9.17 7.91
C ILE A 270 2.57 9.60 7.91
N TRP A 271 1.64 8.67 8.12
CA TRP A 271 0.20 8.98 8.09
C TRP A 271 -0.16 10.12 9.05
N THR A 272 0.39 10.14 10.28
CA THR A 272 0.13 11.25 11.21
C THR A 272 0.61 12.62 10.74
N ALA A 273 1.57 12.67 9.81
CA ALA A 273 2.07 13.91 9.22
C ALA A 273 1.25 14.30 7.99
N VAL A 274 0.77 13.32 7.21
CA VAL A 274 -0.14 13.53 6.08
C VAL A 274 -1.51 14.02 6.57
N GLU A 275 -2.03 13.42 7.64
CA GLU A 275 -3.38 13.66 8.17
C GLU A 275 -3.36 13.81 9.69
N PRO A 276 -2.90 14.97 10.21
CA PRO A 276 -2.80 15.22 11.64
C PRO A 276 -4.15 15.26 12.37
N GLU A 277 -5.24 15.62 11.69
CA GLU A 277 -6.61 15.58 12.19
C GLU A 277 -7.51 14.87 11.15
N PRO A 278 -8.60 14.18 11.56
CA PRO A 278 -9.46 13.45 10.64
C PRO A 278 -9.95 14.35 9.48
N GLY A 279 -9.65 13.96 8.24
CA GLY A 279 -10.00 14.67 7.02
C GLY A 279 -9.23 15.97 6.75
N VAL A 280 -8.18 16.28 7.53
CA VAL A 280 -7.36 17.49 7.36
C VAL A 280 -5.96 17.10 6.88
N PHE A 281 -5.68 17.33 5.60
CA PHE A 281 -4.40 16.95 4.98
C PHE A 281 -3.36 18.09 5.03
N ASP A 282 -2.17 17.80 5.53
CA ASP A 282 -1.09 18.78 5.69
C ASP A 282 -0.28 18.98 4.39
N THR A 283 -0.72 19.93 3.58
CA THR A 283 -0.01 20.31 2.34
C THR A 283 1.38 20.92 2.58
N ALA A 284 1.67 21.48 3.78
CA ALA A 284 2.99 22.02 4.09
C ALA A 284 3.99 20.90 4.33
N TYR A 285 3.55 19.81 4.97
CA TYR A 285 4.33 18.56 5.07
C TYR A 285 4.62 17.98 3.69
N LEU A 286 3.61 17.85 2.82
CA LEU A 286 3.81 17.34 1.44
C LEU A 286 4.78 18.22 0.64
N ALA A 287 4.74 19.55 0.81
CA ALA A 287 5.70 20.46 0.21
C ALA A 287 7.13 20.29 0.76
N GLY A 288 7.29 19.78 1.98
CA GLY A 288 8.57 19.36 2.54
C GLY A 288 9.15 18.14 1.84
N ILE A 289 8.34 17.10 1.75
CA ILE A 289 8.67 15.88 1.02
C ILE A 289 9.01 16.18 -0.44
N ASP A 290 8.24 17.05 -1.11
CA ASP A 290 8.49 17.43 -2.50
C ASP A 290 9.85 18.12 -2.70
N ARG A 291 10.31 18.97 -1.76
CA ARG A 291 11.67 19.54 -1.85
C ARG A 291 12.73 18.44 -1.89
N THR A 292 12.57 17.40 -1.07
CA THR A 292 13.47 16.24 -1.07
C THR A 292 13.36 15.46 -2.38
N VAL A 293 12.15 15.24 -2.90
CA VAL A 293 11.91 14.58 -4.20
C VAL A 293 12.59 15.34 -5.34
N GLN A 294 12.41 16.67 -5.43
CA GLN A 294 13.02 17.48 -6.49
C GLN A 294 14.55 17.45 -6.40
N MET A 295 15.10 17.56 -5.20
CA MET A 295 16.55 17.42 -4.98
C MET A 295 17.05 16.06 -5.47
N LEU A 296 16.41 14.94 -5.11
CA LEU A 296 16.78 13.61 -5.59
C LEU A 296 16.67 13.50 -7.12
N SER A 297 15.60 14.05 -7.71
CA SER A 297 15.37 14.11 -9.16
C SER A 297 16.51 14.82 -9.90
N GLU A 298 16.97 15.97 -9.39
CA GLU A 298 18.09 16.74 -9.97
C GLU A 298 19.40 15.92 -10.07
N HIS A 299 19.55 14.89 -9.23
CA HIS A 299 20.68 13.94 -9.24
C HIS A 299 20.37 12.62 -9.98
N GLY A 300 19.21 12.52 -10.63
CA GLY A 300 18.79 11.32 -11.35
C GLY A 300 18.44 10.14 -10.44
N ILE A 301 17.96 10.43 -9.23
CA ILE A 301 17.52 9.45 -8.25
C ILE A 301 16.00 9.44 -8.21
N TYR A 302 15.41 8.29 -8.53
CA TYR A 302 13.96 8.07 -8.41
C TYR A 302 13.52 8.02 -6.94
N THR A 303 12.25 8.30 -6.69
CA THR A 303 11.63 8.21 -5.38
C THR A 303 10.45 7.24 -5.38
N VAL A 304 10.44 6.31 -4.42
CA VAL A 304 9.25 5.55 -4.01
C VAL A 304 8.78 6.16 -2.70
N LEU A 305 7.56 6.70 -2.66
CA LEU A 305 6.97 7.18 -1.40
C LEU A 305 6.41 5.99 -0.62
N ASP A 306 6.81 5.88 0.64
CA ASP A 306 6.44 4.77 1.52
C ASP A 306 5.64 5.29 2.72
N MET A 307 4.39 4.86 2.87
CA MET A 307 3.59 5.20 4.05
C MET A 307 4.05 4.36 5.24
N HIS A 308 5.09 4.88 5.88
CA HIS A 308 5.89 4.17 6.86
C HIS A 308 5.18 4.12 8.21
N GLN A 309 5.32 2.97 8.87
CA GLN A 309 4.88 2.74 10.24
C GLN A 309 5.73 1.64 10.86
N ASP A 310 5.94 1.73 12.17
CA ASP A 310 6.34 0.61 13.01
C ASP A 310 5.48 0.62 14.27
N LEU A 311 5.05 -0.56 14.72
CA LEU A 311 4.18 -0.72 15.90
C LEU A 311 2.93 0.18 15.85
N TYR A 312 2.42 0.47 14.65
CA TYR A 312 1.23 1.25 14.36
C TYR A 312 1.31 2.75 14.66
N SER A 313 1.76 3.18 15.84
CA SER A 313 1.68 4.59 16.27
C SER A 313 2.64 4.95 17.41
N THR A 314 2.89 6.25 17.59
CA THR A 314 3.60 6.81 18.75
C THR A 314 2.93 6.52 20.08
N GLU A 315 1.62 6.28 20.10
CA GLU A 315 0.90 5.84 21.30
C GLU A 315 1.25 4.40 21.72
N LEU A 316 1.94 3.65 20.85
CA LEU A 316 2.22 2.23 20.96
C LEU A 316 3.72 1.91 20.86
N HIS A 317 4.54 2.90 21.22
CA HIS A 317 6.01 2.84 21.23
C HIS A 317 6.67 2.77 19.84
N GLY A 318 5.94 3.14 18.78
CA GLY A 318 6.49 3.27 17.42
C GLY A 318 6.03 4.55 16.73
N GLU A 319 5.57 4.45 15.49
CA GLU A 319 5.22 5.57 14.61
C GLU A 319 4.29 5.13 13.47
N GLY A 320 3.72 6.09 12.73
CA GLY A 320 2.80 5.81 11.63
C GLY A 320 1.47 6.52 11.81
N ALA A 321 0.48 5.78 12.31
CA ALA A 321 -0.88 6.24 12.47
C ALA A 321 -1.00 7.38 13.50
N PRO A 322 -1.84 8.39 13.24
CA PRO A 322 -2.11 9.46 14.18
C PRO A 322 -2.83 8.95 15.43
N ALA A 323 -2.73 9.71 16.52
CA ALA A 323 -3.38 9.37 17.80
C ALA A 323 -4.91 9.22 17.65
N TRP A 324 -5.55 10.02 16.80
CA TRP A 324 -7.00 9.93 16.56
C TRP A 324 -7.41 8.62 15.85
N ALA A 325 -6.48 7.97 15.16
CA ALA A 325 -6.68 6.68 14.50
C ALA A 325 -6.20 5.49 15.35
N THR A 326 -5.82 5.71 16.61
CA THR A 326 -5.18 4.69 17.46
C THR A 326 -6.08 4.20 18.59
N TYR A 327 -6.64 3.01 18.39
CA TYR A 327 -7.63 2.42 19.30
C TYR A 327 -6.98 1.31 20.11
N THR A 328 -6.67 1.57 21.38
CA THR A 328 -5.99 0.61 22.25
C THR A 328 -6.94 -0.39 22.94
N GLY A 329 -8.25 -0.13 22.88
CA GLY A 329 -9.27 -0.94 23.55
C GLY A 329 -9.18 -0.91 25.07
N GLY A 330 -8.39 0.02 25.64
CA GLY A 330 -8.06 0.05 27.06
C GLY A 330 -7.21 -1.14 27.51
N LEU A 331 -6.60 -1.87 26.58
CA LEU A 331 -5.74 -3.01 26.88
C LEU A 331 -4.35 -2.57 27.37
N PRO A 332 -3.61 -3.46 28.06
CA PRO A 332 -2.24 -3.16 28.49
C PRO A 332 -1.33 -2.80 27.30
N ASN A 333 -0.51 -1.77 27.47
CA ASN A 333 0.47 -1.29 26.49
C ASN A 333 1.92 -1.45 27.03
N PRO A 334 2.42 -2.68 27.24
CA PRO A 334 3.77 -2.89 27.74
C PRO A 334 4.80 -2.63 26.65
N ASP A 335 5.94 -2.04 27.03
CA ASP A 335 7.11 -1.93 26.15
C ASP A 335 8.08 -3.08 26.43
N VAL A 336 7.72 -4.27 25.92
CA VAL A 336 8.55 -5.47 26.06
C VAL A 336 9.79 -5.38 25.18
N GLY A 337 9.67 -4.71 24.03
CA GLY A 337 10.76 -4.48 23.10
C GLY A 337 11.92 -3.74 23.74
N ALA A 338 11.66 -2.63 24.46
CA ALA A 338 12.71 -1.90 25.17
C ALA A 338 13.36 -2.73 26.29
N LEU A 339 12.61 -3.63 26.96
CA LEU A 339 13.17 -4.49 28.01
C LEU A 339 14.24 -5.46 27.50
N PHE A 340 14.13 -5.89 26.24
CA PHE A 340 15.04 -6.87 25.62
C PHE A 340 15.91 -6.27 24.51
N GLY A 341 15.79 -4.97 24.22
CA GLY A 341 16.50 -4.30 23.14
C GLY A 341 16.10 -4.80 21.75
N GLN A 342 14.82 -5.19 21.57
CA GLN A 342 14.29 -5.69 20.30
C GLN A 342 12.85 -5.25 20.10
N PHE A 343 12.63 -4.10 19.44
CA PHE A 343 11.30 -3.48 19.29
C PHE A 343 10.26 -4.44 18.69
N ALA A 344 10.69 -5.30 17.76
CA ALA A 344 9.82 -6.26 17.08
C ALA A 344 9.09 -7.24 18.04
N LEU A 345 9.56 -7.43 19.27
CA LEU A 345 8.84 -8.22 20.28
C LEU A 345 7.50 -7.60 20.68
N ASN A 346 7.35 -6.27 20.55
CA ASN A 346 6.10 -5.60 20.85
C ASN A 346 4.98 -6.04 19.90
N TYR A 347 5.26 -6.33 18.61
CA TYR A 347 4.26 -6.87 17.68
C TYR A 347 3.56 -8.13 18.22
N TYR A 348 4.32 -9.02 18.89
CA TYR A 348 3.81 -10.28 19.41
C TYR A 348 3.21 -10.18 20.81
N LEU A 349 3.68 -9.22 21.62
CA LEU A 349 3.47 -9.22 23.07
C LEU A 349 2.75 -7.98 23.61
N ASN A 350 2.38 -7.02 22.76
CA ASN A 350 1.65 -5.81 23.15
C ASN A 350 0.15 -5.92 22.77
N PRO A 351 -0.76 -6.16 23.73
CA PRO A 351 -2.19 -6.27 23.46
C PRO A 351 -2.84 -4.98 22.93
N ALA A 352 -2.43 -3.81 23.44
CA ALA A 352 -2.95 -2.52 22.97
C ALA A 352 -2.64 -2.29 21.49
N GLN A 353 -1.42 -2.62 21.07
CA GLN A 353 -1.02 -2.51 19.67
C GLN A 353 -1.77 -3.50 18.78
N ASN A 354 -1.91 -4.76 19.21
CA ASN A 354 -2.68 -5.74 18.43
C ASN A 354 -4.16 -5.36 18.29
N HIS A 355 -4.75 -4.67 19.27
CA HIS A 355 -6.11 -4.17 19.17
C HIS A 355 -6.23 -2.96 18.23
N ALA A 356 -5.22 -2.09 18.16
CA ALA A 356 -5.22 -0.99 17.20
C ALA A 356 -5.23 -1.50 15.75
N TRP A 357 -4.43 -2.55 15.46
CA TRP A 357 -4.51 -3.23 14.18
C TRP A 357 -5.86 -3.89 13.93
N GLU A 358 -6.48 -4.54 14.93
CA GLU A 358 -7.83 -5.06 14.78
C GLU A 358 -8.85 -3.97 14.44
N ALA A 359 -8.76 -2.79 15.08
CA ALA A 359 -9.65 -1.67 14.81
C ALA A 359 -9.46 -1.15 13.37
N PHE A 360 -8.21 -1.06 12.91
CA PHE A 360 -7.89 -0.69 11.53
C PHE A 360 -8.43 -1.71 10.52
N TRP A 361 -8.16 -3.01 10.71
CA TRP A 361 -8.69 -4.08 9.86
C TRP A 361 -10.21 -4.24 9.97
N ALA A 362 -10.81 -3.69 11.02
CA ALA A 362 -12.25 -3.63 11.21
C ALA A 362 -12.91 -2.40 10.56
N ASN A 363 -12.12 -1.56 9.88
CA ASN A 363 -12.53 -0.25 9.37
C ASN A 363 -13.33 0.54 10.43
N ALA A 364 -12.87 0.52 11.69
CA ALA A 364 -13.59 1.13 12.80
C ALA A 364 -13.83 2.63 12.56
N ASP A 365 -14.92 3.17 13.10
CA ASP A 365 -15.22 4.60 12.94
C ASP A 365 -14.17 5.46 13.67
N ALA A 366 -13.57 6.39 12.94
CA ALA A 366 -12.84 7.53 13.47
C ALA A 366 -13.80 8.47 14.25
N PRO A 367 -13.29 9.48 14.99
CA PRO A 367 -14.14 10.40 15.76
C PRO A 367 -15.21 11.16 14.95
N ASP A 368 -15.01 11.30 13.64
CA ASP A 368 -15.95 11.93 12.70
C ASP A 368 -16.96 10.94 12.08
N GLY A 369 -16.89 9.65 12.43
CA GLY A 369 -17.78 8.61 11.94
C GLY A 369 -17.38 8.00 10.60
N VAL A 370 -16.19 8.32 10.07
CA VAL A 370 -15.62 7.71 8.86
C VAL A 370 -14.67 6.58 9.26
N GLY A 371 -14.73 5.44 8.57
CA GLY A 371 -13.88 4.29 8.86
C GLY A 371 -12.36 4.57 8.72
N LEU A 372 -11.53 3.93 9.54
CA LEU A 372 -10.07 4.12 9.51
C LEU A 372 -9.43 3.79 8.15
N GLN A 373 -9.89 2.76 7.43
CA GLN A 373 -9.39 2.44 6.09
C GLN A 373 -9.86 3.45 5.05
N ASN A 374 -11.05 4.04 5.24
CA ASN A 374 -11.52 5.13 4.40
C ASN A 374 -10.63 6.37 4.54
N HIS A 375 -10.30 6.77 5.77
CA HIS A 375 -9.34 7.87 6.01
C HIS A 375 -7.95 7.55 5.44
N TYR A 376 -7.46 6.32 5.63
CA TYR A 376 -6.18 5.90 5.07
C TYR A 376 -6.15 5.99 3.53
N ALA A 377 -7.22 5.57 2.86
CA ALA A 377 -7.37 5.70 1.42
C ALA A 377 -7.47 7.17 0.97
N GLN A 378 -8.15 8.02 1.75
CA GLN A 378 -8.21 9.47 1.49
C GLN A 378 -6.85 10.16 1.67
N SER A 379 -6.08 9.77 2.68
CA SER A 379 -4.68 10.19 2.86
C SER A 379 -3.84 9.86 1.63
N TRP A 380 -3.96 8.64 1.10
CA TRP A 380 -3.29 8.26 -0.14
C TRP A 380 -3.80 9.01 -1.38
N GLN A 381 -5.11 9.30 -1.46
CA GLN A 381 -5.65 10.15 -2.52
C GLN A 381 -5.02 11.55 -2.48
N ALA A 382 -4.86 12.15 -1.29
CA ALA A 382 -4.25 13.46 -1.12
C ALA A 382 -2.77 13.46 -1.54
N VAL A 383 -2.00 12.45 -1.10
CA VAL A 383 -0.60 12.24 -1.50
C VAL A 383 -0.48 12.06 -3.01
N ALA A 384 -1.25 11.14 -3.60
CA ALA A 384 -1.21 10.87 -5.03
C ALA A 384 -1.60 12.11 -5.85
N ASN A 385 -2.64 12.84 -5.45
CA ASN A 385 -3.03 14.07 -6.12
C ASN A 385 -1.92 15.14 -6.08
N TYR A 386 -1.16 15.22 -4.98
CA TYR A 386 -0.05 16.16 -4.87
C TYR A 386 1.11 15.79 -5.80
N PHE A 387 1.46 14.50 -5.87
CA PHE A 387 2.66 14.02 -6.58
C PHE A 387 2.41 13.50 -8.00
N ARG A 388 1.16 13.48 -8.48
CA ARG A 388 0.81 12.89 -9.78
C ARG A 388 1.56 13.48 -10.98
N ASP A 389 2.00 14.73 -10.88
CA ASP A 389 2.71 15.42 -11.97
C ASP A 389 4.25 15.36 -11.80
N SER A 390 4.75 14.64 -10.78
CA SER A 390 6.18 14.39 -10.59
C SER A 390 6.65 13.16 -11.36
N ALA A 391 7.60 13.32 -12.29
CA ALA A 391 8.14 12.23 -13.11
C ALA A 391 8.94 11.21 -12.30
N ASP A 392 9.60 11.70 -11.24
CA ASP A 392 10.56 10.92 -10.46
C ASP A 392 9.94 10.30 -9.21
N VAL A 393 8.67 10.59 -8.91
CA VAL A 393 7.89 9.74 -8.00
C VAL A 393 7.36 8.56 -8.80
N ILE A 394 8.10 7.46 -8.72
CA ILE A 394 7.88 6.26 -9.53
C ILE A 394 7.00 5.22 -8.84
N GLY A 395 6.68 5.41 -7.56
CA GLY A 395 6.00 4.41 -6.78
C GLY A 395 5.34 4.93 -5.51
N TYR A 396 4.21 4.30 -5.18
CA TYR A 396 3.51 4.45 -3.90
C TYR A 396 3.49 3.11 -3.17
N ASN A 397 4.26 2.97 -2.10
CA ASN A 397 4.24 1.79 -1.24
C ASN A 397 3.19 1.97 -0.14
N VAL A 398 2.06 1.28 -0.34
CA VAL A 398 0.79 1.55 0.34
C VAL A 398 0.91 1.53 1.86
N ILE A 399 1.64 0.58 2.42
CA ILE A 399 1.81 0.44 3.86
C ILE A 399 3.11 -0.31 4.15
N ASN A 400 3.96 0.26 4.99
CA ASN A 400 5.12 -0.45 5.50
C ASN A 400 4.69 -1.59 6.44
N GLU A 401 5.31 -2.75 6.27
CA GLU A 401 5.19 -3.92 7.15
C GLU A 401 3.80 -4.16 7.79
N PRO A 402 2.77 -4.52 7.00
CA PRO A 402 1.42 -4.60 7.52
C PRO A 402 1.23 -5.80 8.48
N TRP A 403 0.82 -5.50 9.70
CA TRP A 403 0.71 -6.48 10.78
C TRP A 403 -0.72 -7.04 10.96
N PRO A 404 -0.90 -8.37 11.09
CA PRO A 404 -2.21 -9.03 11.20
C PRO A 404 -2.95 -8.85 12.54
N GLY A 405 -2.41 -8.08 13.49
CA GLY A 405 -2.97 -7.95 14.84
C GLY A 405 -2.98 -9.29 15.58
N PHE A 406 -4.01 -9.54 16.40
CA PHE A 406 -4.13 -10.79 17.17
C PHE A 406 -4.17 -12.07 16.31
N SER A 407 -4.43 -11.94 15.01
CA SER A 407 -4.44 -13.07 14.09
C SER A 407 -3.05 -13.53 13.63
N TRP A 408 -1.96 -12.89 14.10
CA TRP A 408 -0.59 -13.23 13.74
C TRP A 408 -0.22 -14.73 13.83
N PRO A 409 -0.67 -15.54 14.84
CA PRO A 409 -0.31 -16.95 14.87
C PRO A 409 -0.94 -17.72 13.71
N LEU A 410 -2.16 -17.36 13.34
CA LEU A 410 -2.87 -17.93 12.21
C LEU A 410 -2.30 -17.42 10.88
N ALA A 411 -1.89 -16.16 10.81
CA ALA A 411 -1.22 -15.61 9.64
C ALA A 411 0.10 -16.33 9.36
N ILE A 412 0.89 -16.65 10.39
CA ILE A 412 2.10 -17.45 10.26
C ILE A 412 1.76 -18.87 9.75
N ALA A 413 0.78 -19.54 10.36
CA ALA A 413 0.44 -20.92 10.01
C ALA A 413 -0.20 -21.05 8.62
N ASN A 414 -1.08 -20.11 8.28
CA ASN A 414 -1.83 -20.03 7.03
C ASN A 414 -2.34 -18.60 6.78
N GLY A 415 -1.49 -17.75 6.22
CA GLY A 415 -1.80 -16.34 5.91
C GLY A 415 -2.83 -16.09 4.80
N ALA A 416 -3.50 -17.12 4.28
CA ALA A 416 -4.44 -16.96 3.18
C ALA A 416 -5.59 -15.98 3.50
N PHE A 417 -6.14 -16.07 4.71
CA PHE A 417 -7.23 -15.19 5.14
C PHE A 417 -6.77 -13.74 5.25
N PHE A 418 -5.73 -13.47 6.04
CA PHE A 418 -5.20 -12.11 6.21
C PHE A 418 -4.81 -11.50 4.85
N GLY A 419 -4.08 -12.26 4.03
CA GLY A 419 -3.64 -11.78 2.73
C GLY A 419 -4.77 -11.51 1.74
N SER A 420 -5.75 -12.41 1.62
CA SER A 420 -6.80 -12.30 0.59
C SER A 420 -8.03 -11.53 1.03
N GLN A 421 -8.31 -11.48 2.34
CA GLN A 421 -9.57 -10.95 2.88
C GLN A 421 -9.35 -9.74 3.81
N GLN A 422 -8.11 -9.30 4.04
CA GLN A 422 -7.81 -8.07 4.79
C GLN A 422 -6.80 -7.19 4.05
N LEU A 423 -5.62 -7.71 3.68
CA LEU A 423 -4.62 -6.95 2.92
C LEU A 423 -5.08 -6.59 1.51
N THR A 424 -5.55 -7.58 0.74
CA THR A 424 -5.98 -7.35 -0.64
C THR A 424 -7.14 -6.35 -0.75
N PRO A 425 -8.19 -6.42 0.09
CA PRO A 425 -9.21 -5.38 0.13
C PRO A 425 -8.67 -3.98 0.44
N LEU A 426 -7.78 -3.82 1.43
CA LEU A 426 -7.13 -2.53 1.72
C LEU A 426 -6.36 -2.03 0.48
N TYR A 427 -5.59 -2.89 -0.18
CA TYR A 427 -4.86 -2.54 -1.38
C TYR A 427 -5.79 -2.08 -2.50
N ASN A 428 -6.83 -2.85 -2.80
CA ASN A 428 -7.79 -2.47 -3.86
C ASN A 428 -8.51 -1.15 -3.53
N GLN A 429 -8.86 -0.92 -2.26
CA GLN A 429 -9.46 0.33 -1.82
C GLN A 429 -8.50 1.52 -1.98
N THR A 430 -7.26 1.35 -1.55
CA THR A 430 -6.25 2.41 -1.63
C THR A 430 -5.85 2.69 -3.08
N ILE A 431 -5.72 1.65 -3.90
CA ILE A 431 -5.49 1.74 -5.34
C ILE A 431 -6.63 2.51 -6.01
N ALA A 432 -7.90 2.20 -5.70
CA ALA A 432 -9.03 2.94 -6.23
C ALA A 432 -8.95 4.44 -5.87
N ALA A 433 -8.55 4.75 -4.64
CA ALA A 433 -8.34 6.12 -4.20
C ALA A 433 -7.19 6.83 -4.94
N ILE A 434 -6.04 6.17 -5.10
CA ILE A 434 -4.91 6.68 -5.89
C ILE A 434 -5.34 6.91 -7.35
N ARG A 435 -5.96 5.91 -8.00
CA ARG A 435 -6.37 5.96 -9.41
C ARG A 435 -7.45 6.99 -9.71
N SER A 436 -8.20 7.43 -8.70
CA SER A 436 -9.14 8.55 -8.85
C SER A 436 -8.46 9.87 -9.21
N VAL A 437 -7.15 10.01 -8.95
CA VAL A 437 -6.38 11.25 -9.14
C VAL A 437 -5.05 11.06 -9.88
N ASP A 438 -4.44 9.86 -9.83
CA ASP A 438 -3.18 9.48 -10.48
C ASP A 438 -3.33 8.11 -11.18
N PRO A 439 -3.44 8.09 -12.52
CA PRO A 439 -3.65 6.87 -13.28
C PRO A 439 -2.36 6.07 -13.56
N ASP A 440 -1.17 6.64 -13.35
CA ASP A 440 0.07 6.10 -13.96
C ASP A 440 1.15 5.67 -12.97
N THR A 441 1.16 6.17 -11.73
CA THR A 441 2.22 5.79 -10.78
C THR A 441 2.04 4.34 -10.32
N THR A 442 3.11 3.54 -10.35
CA THR A 442 3.07 2.15 -9.90
C THR A 442 2.73 2.05 -8.40
N VAL A 443 1.86 1.11 -8.01
CA VAL A 443 1.51 0.89 -6.61
C VAL A 443 2.20 -0.36 -6.07
N PHE A 444 2.95 -0.21 -4.99
CA PHE A 444 3.73 -1.25 -4.34
C PHE A 444 2.93 -1.86 -3.18
N ILE A 445 2.71 -3.17 -3.24
CA ILE A 445 1.95 -3.95 -2.26
C ILE A 445 2.87 -4.95 -1.56
N SER A 446 2.67 -5.15 -0.27
CA SER A 446 3.55 -5.97 0.57
C SER A 446 2.80 -7.15 1.21
N PRO A 447 3.45 -8.30 1.44
CA PRO A 447 2.89 -9.34 2.29
C PRO A 447 2.94 -8.91 3.77
N ALA A 448 2.44 -9.77 4.66
CA ALA A 448 2.43 -9.51 6.10
C ALA A 448 3.84 -9.47 6.71
N SER A 449 4.21 -8.38 7.39
CA SER A 449 5.50 -8.24 8.07
C SER A 449 5.34 -7.35 9.32
N PRO A 450 6.38 -7.22 10.18
CA PRO A 450 7.63 -7.98 10.20
C PRO A 450 7.46 -9.41 10.70
N ALA A 451 8.35 -10.30 10.25
CA ALA A 451 8.51 -11.67 10.77
C ALA A 451 7.20 -12.49 10.82
N VAL A 452 6.27 -12.23 9.90
CA VAL A 452 5.11 -13.08 9.63
C VAL A 452 5.39 -13.86 8.35
N ASP A 453 5.56 -13.14 7.24
CA ASP A 453 5.84 -13.73 5.93
C ASP A 453 7.14 -14.54 5.93
N GLU A 454 8.19 -14.05 6.58
CA GLU A 454 9.51 -14.68 6.68
C GLU A 454 9.44 -15.99 7.45
N ILE A 455 8.75 -16.00 8.61
CA ILE A 455 8.59 -17.21 9.42
C ILE A 455 7.77 -18.24 8.64
N SER A 456 6.67 -17.83 7.99
CA SER A 456 5.89 -18.69 7.11
C SER A 456 6.71 -19.25 5.95
N ALA A 457 7.58 -18.43 5.34
CA ALA A 457 8.43 -18.85 4.24
C ALA A 457 9.44 -19.91 4.68
N VAL A 458 10.20 -19.59 5.73
CA VAL A 458 11.40 -20.34 6.13
C VAL A 458 11.03 -21.64 6.82
N PHE A 459 10.05 -21.62 7.73
CA PHE A 459 9.72 -22.79 8.53
C PHE A 459 8.61 -23.66 7.93
N LEU A 460 7.70 -23.07 7.15
CA LEU A 460 6.53 -23.77 6.62
C LEU A 460 6.51 -23.86 5.08
N GLY A 461 7.47 -23.23 4.39
CA GLY A 461 7.56 -23.27 2.92
C GLY A 461 6.37 -22.63 2.20
N GLN A 462 5.67 -21.69 2.84
CA GLN A 462 4.46 -21.11 2.29
C GLN A 462 4.78 -20.10 1.16
N PRO A 463 3.96 -20.05 0.09
CA PRO A 463 4.07 -19.03 -0.96
C PRO A 463 3.49 -17.69 -0.50
N VAL A 464 3.73 -16.60 -1.26
CA VAL A 464 3.05 -15.31 -1.03
C VAL A 464 1.57 -15.53 -1.28
N ARG A 465 0.75 -15.14 -0.30
CA ARG A 465 -0.70 -15.31 -0.33
C ARG A 465 -1.33 -13.93 -0.27
N LEU A 466 -1.56 -13.34 -1.43
CA LEU A 466 -2.46 -12.21 -1.61
C LEU A 466 -3.58 -12.66 -2.56
N GLY A 467 -4.74 -12.01 -2.45
CA GLY A 467 -5.86 -12.18 -3.37
C GLY A 467 -5.65 -11.41 -4.67
N PRO A 468 -6.68 -11.33 -5.53
CA PRO A 468 -6.63 -10.57 -6.78
C PRO A 468 -6.49 -9.06 -6.53
N ILE A 469 -5.52 -8.46 -7.20
CA ILE A 469 -5.28 -7.00 -7.18
C ILE A 469 -5.89 -6.39 -8.43
N SER A 470 -6.67 -5.32 -8.25
CA SER A 470 -7.50 -4.71 -9.29
C SER A 470 -6.79 -3.55 -10.00
N ASP A 471 -5.51 -3.70 -10.31
CA ASP A 471 -4.73 -2.74 -11.08
C ASP A 471 -3.57 -3.44 -11.80
N PRO A 472 -3.35 -3.18 -13.10
CA PRO A 472 -2.27 -3.81 -13.86
C PRO A 472 -0.89 -3.19 -13.59
N ASN A 473 -0.84 -2.01 -12.95
CA ASN A 473 0.38 -1.25 -12.69
C ASN A 473 0.74 -1.31 -11.20
N THR A 474 0.89 -2.54 -10.71
CA THR A 474 1.33 -2.82 -9.34
C THR A 474 2.68 -3.52 -9.32
N ALA A 475 3.36 -3.51 -8.18
CA ALA A 475 4.59 -4.26 -7.92
C ALA A 475 4.52 -4.99 -6.58
N LEU A 476 5.05 -6.21 -6.50
CA LEU A 476 5.24 -6.87 -5.21
C LEU A 476 6.48 -6.27 -4.54
N GLU A 477 6.28 -5.69 -3.38
CA GLU A 477 7.32 -5.27 -2.46
C GLU A 477 7.49 -6.38 -1.38
N TYR A 478 8.74 -6.71 -1.01
CA TYR A 478 9.01 -7.62 0.10
C TYR A 478 10.28 -7.24 0.88
N HIS A 479 10.33 -7.62 2.16
CA HIS A 479 11.48 -7.40 3.02
C HIS A 479 12.38 -8.65 3.13
N GLY A 480 13.70 -8.40 3.17
CA GLY A 480 14.76 -9.39 3.06
C GLY A 480 15.57 -9.63 4.34
N TYR A 481 14.98 -9.39 5.53
CA TYR A 481 15.71 -9.49 6.81
C TYR A 481 16.05 -10.92 7.23
N GLY A 482 17.34 -11.18 7.43
CA GLY A 482 17.92 -12.47 7.78
C GLY A 482 18.42 -12.58 9.22
N GLY A 483 18.27 -11.53 10.04
CA GLY A 483 18.61 -11.53 11.45
C GLY A 483 17.48 -12.09 12.33
N VAL A 484 17.73 -13.18 13.07
CA VAL A 484 16.74 -13.77 13.98
C VAL A 484 17.37 -14.03 15.35
N ALA A 485 16.93 -13.32 16.38
CA ALA A 485 17.38 -13.50 17.77
C ALA A 485 18.91 -13.51 17.94
N GLY A 486 19.61 -12.64 17.20
CA GLY A 486 21.09 -12.55 17.21
C GLY A 486 21.81 -13.62 16.37
N LEU A 487 21.08 -14.52 15.68
CA LEU A 487 21.63 -15.45 14.71
C LEU A 487 21.48 -14.89 13.28
N SER A 488 22.56 -14.98 12.50
CA SER A 488 22.52 -14.64 11.08
C SER A 488 22.02 -15.83 10.26
N LEU A 489 20.78 -15.75 9.79
CA LEU A 489 20.16 -16.68 8.84
C LEU A 489 20.06 -16.10 7.42
N ALA A 490 20.71 -14.98 7.13
CA ALA A 490 20.67 -14.29 5.83
C ALA A 490 20.96 -15.20 4.62
N ASN A 491 21.89 -16.14 4.77
CA ASN A 491 22.23 -17.12 3.72
C ASN A 491 21.11 -18.14 3.42
N ILE A 492 20.09 -18.21 4.27
CA ILE A 492 18.90 -19.04 4.12
C ILE A 492 17.70 -18.17 3.75
N VAL A 493 17.46 -17.09 4.49
CA VAL A 493 16.28 -16.22 4.30
C VAL A 493 16.31 -15.52 2.95
N GLY A 494 17.41 -14.85 2.60
CA GLY A 494 17.51 -14.08 1.35
C GLY A 494 17.15 -14.89 0.09
N PRO A 495 17.75 -16.08 -0.14
CA PRO A 495 17.39 -16.93 -1.28
C PRO A 495 15.94 -17.41 -1.29
N ILE A 496 15.35 -17.67 -0.12
CA ILE A 496 13.96 -18.12 0.01
C ILE A 496 13.02 -16.97 -0.36
N MET A 497 13.20 -15.80 0.23
CA MET A 497 12.35 -14.63 0.02
C MET A 497 12.40 -14.17 -1.43
N ALA A 498 13.60 -13.93 -1.98
CA ALA A 498 13.76 -13.50 -3.37
C ALA A 498 13.19 -14.52 -4.37
N GLY A 499 13.40 -15.83 -4.13
CA GLY A 499 12.84 -16.87 -4.99
C GLY A 499 11.33 -16.99 -4.91
N ARG A 500 10.74 -16.72 -3.75
CA ARG A 500 9.30 -16.74 -3.52
C ARG A 500 8.64 -15.51 -4.14
N ALA A 501 9.24 -14.34 -4.00
CA ALA A 501 8.76 -13.10 -4.59
C ALA A 501 8.72 -13.19 -6.13
N VAL A 502 9.79 -13.68 -6.79
CA VAL A 502 9.81 -13.90 -8.25
C VAL A 502 8.71 -14.87 -8.71
N ARG A 503 8.46 -15.95 -7.96
CA ARG A 503 7.36 -16.88 -8.30
C ARG A 503 6.00 -16.20 -8.24
N TYR A 504 5.77 -15.36 -7.24
CA TYR A 504 4.54 -14.59 -7.13
C TYR A 504 4.42 -13.55 -8.25
N GLY A 505 5.47 -12.76 -8.49
CA GLY A 505 5.51 -11.76 -9.56
C GLY A 505 5.25 -12.40 -10.94
N THR A 506 5.91 -13.51 -11.25
CA THR A 506 5.69 -14.24 -12.52
C THR A 506 4.25 -14.76 -12.65
N ALA A 507 3.66 -15.25 -11.55
CA ALA A 507 2.30 -15.78 -11.57
C ALA A 507 1.22 -14.70 -11.73
N ASN A 508 1.54 -13.44 -11.44
CA ASN A 508 0.62 -12.31 -11.47
C ASN A 508 1.03 -11.23 -12.48
N ASP A 509 1.97 -11.54 -13.39
CA ASP A 509 2.51 -10.61 -14.39
C ASP A 509 2.97 -9.27 -13.81
N MET A 510 3.73 -9.35 -12.73
CA MET A 510 4.05 -8.23 -11.86
C MET A 510 5.55 -8.18 -11.52
N PRO A 511 6.20 -6.99 -11.57
CA PRO A 511 7.58 -6.86 -11.12
C PRO A 511 7.68 -7.02 -9.59
N VAL A 512 8.91 -7.26 -9.15
CA VAL A 512 9.25 -7.46 -7.74
C VAL A 512 10.31 -6.46 -7.33
N PHE A 513 10.16 -5.92 -6.12
CA PHE A 513 11.06 -4.97 -5.48
C PHE A 513 11.34 -5.43 -4.05
N MET A 514 12.59 -5.34 -3.59
CA MET A 514 12.96 -5.61 -2.20
C MET A 514 13.11 -4.28 -1.46
N GLY A 515 12.06 -3.82 -0.78
CA GLY A 515 11.99 -2.48 -0.18
C GLY A 515 12.90 -2.33 1.03
N GLU A 516 13.16 -3.41 1.75
CA GLU A 516 14.07 -3.39 2.89
C GLU A 516 14.89 -4.67 3.01
N PHE A 517 16.14 -4.49 3.45
CA PHE A 517 17.06 -5.51 3.91
C PHE A 517 18.25 -4.80 4.57
N GLY A 518 19.07 -5.52 5.32
CA GLY A 518 20.23 -4.96 5.99
C GLY A 518 19.98 -4.76 7.49
N ALA A 519 20.01 -3.50 7.94
CA ALA A 519 20.09 -3.15 9.36
C ALA A 519 21.31 -3.79 10.06
N THR A 520 22.49 -3.75 9.42
CA THR A 520 23.71 -4.37 9.95
C THR A 520 24.97 -3.64 9.50
N SER A 521 26.00 -3.61 10.34
CA SER A 521 27.36 -3.18 9.97
C SER A 521 28.22 -4.36 9.45
N ASN A 522 27.66 -5.57 9.40
CA ASN A 522 28.36 -6.76 8.90
C ASN A 522 28.19 -6.90 7.38
N ALA A 523 29.23 -6.53 6.64
CA ALA A 523 29.27 -6.63 5.18
C ALA A 523 28.96 -8.03 4.62
N GLY A 524 29.36 -9.10 5.33
CA GLY A 524 29.08 -10.47 4.90
C GLY A 524 27.60 -10.85 5.06
N HIS A 525 26.97 -10.40 6.14
CA HIS A 525 25.52 -10.54 6.35
C HIS A 525 24.75 -9.76 5.29
N LEU A 526 25.09 -8.49 5.10
CA LEU A 526 24.47 -7.61 4.11
C LEU A 526 24.55 -8.20 2.70
N ALA A 527 25.72 -8.72 2.30
CA ALA A 527 25.90 -9.38 1.01
C ALA A 527 25.04 -10.65 0.86
N ASN A 528 24.79 -11.40 1.94
CA ASN A 528 23.97 -12.61 1.90
C ASN A 528 22.47 -12.28 1.71
N GLU A 529 22.01 -11.14 2.18
CA GLU A 529 20.64 -10.66 1.97
C GLU A 529 20.45 -10.06 0.56
N MET A 530 21.44 -9.27 0.10
CA MET A 530 21.39 -8.55 -1.18
C MET A 530 21.58 -9.45 -2.41
N ASN A 531 22.64 -10.29 -2.42
CA ASN A 531 23.05 -11.03 -3.61
C ASN A 531 21.98 -11.97 -4.20
N PRO A 532 21.06 -12.59 -3.42
CA PRO A 532 19.97 -13.38 -3.97
C PRO A 532 19.00 -12.60 -4.86
N SER A 533 18.78 -11.31 -4.55
CA SER A 533 17.95 -10.38 -5.32
C SER A 533 18.66 -9.93 -6.59
N ASP A 534 19.95 -9.56 -6.49
CA ASP A 534 20.79 -9.24 -7.66
C ASP A 534 20.79 -10.38 -8.70
N ARG A 535 21.00 -11.63 -8.24
CA ARG A 535 21.01 -12.80 -9.13
C ARG A 535 19.67 -13.06 -9.83
N ARG A 536 18.59 -12.49 -9.29
CA ARG A 536 17.23 -12.57 -9.83
C ARG A 536 16.81 -11.28 -10.51
N GLN A 537 17.71 -10.29 -10.61
CA GLN A 537 17.47 -9.02 -11.28
C GLN A 537 16.33 -8.24 -10.61
N ILE A 538 16.23 -8.35 -9.29
CA ILE A 538 15.25 -7.66 -8.44
C ILE A 538 15.87 -6.34 -7.98
N SER A 539 15.14 -5.24 -8.16
CA SER A 539 15.49 -3.92 -7.64
C SER A 539 15.35 -3.87 -6.11
N TRP A 540 16.12 -3.03 -5.42
CA TRP A 540 16.14 -3.01 -3.96
C TRP A 540 16.51 -1.68 -3.33
N THR A 541 16.08 -1.48 -2.09
CA THR A 541 16.52 -0.38 -1.20
C THR A 541 17.04 -0.94 0.12
N ASN A 542 18.24 -0.53 0.52
CA ASN A 542 18.85 -0.96 1.78
C ASN A 542 18.31 -0.14 2.97
N TRP A 543 18.06 -0.81 4.10
CA TRP A 543 17.81 -0.17 5.39
C TRP A 543 19.13 0.03 6.13
N ALA A 544 19.61 1.26 6.37
CA ALA A 544 19.04 2.55 5.92
C ALA A 544 20.13 3.59 5.62
N TYR A 545 19.74 4.73 5.03
CA TYR A 545 20.66 5.85 4.82
C TYR A 545 21.32 6.29 6.13
N SER A 546 20.51 6.56 7.15
CA SER A 546 20.96 6.94 8.49
C SER A 546 20.02 6.44 9.58
N GLY A 547 20.54 6.32 10.80
CA GLY A 547 19.76 6.04 12.00
C GLY A 547 19.42 7.30 12.82
N VAL A 548 19.72 8.50 12.33
CA VAL A 548 19.28 9.74 12.99
C VAL A 548 17.74 9.81 12.97
N GLY A 549 17.13 10.00 14.15
CA GLY A 549 15.67 9.99 14.29
C GLY A 549 15.04 8.60 14.38
N GLU A 550 15.83 7.53 14.40
CA GLU A 550 15.34 6.16 14.57
C GLU A 550 14.89 5.90 16.01
N ILE A 551 13.69 5.35 16.18
CA ILE A 551 13.10 5.00 17.48
C ILE A 551 12.69 3.51 17.57
N THR A 552 12.67 2.80 16.45
CA THR A 552 12.18 1.42 16.29
C THR A 552 13.24 0.56 15.58
N SER A 553 14.49 0.64 16.05
CA SER A 553 15.58 -0.15 15.47
C SER A 553 15.64 -1.58 16.03
N SER A 554 15.84 -2.56 15.14
CA SER A 554 16.26 -3.93 15.49
C SER A 554 17.79 -4.07 15.66
N ALA A 555 18.54 -3.06 15.25
CA ALA A 555 19.98 -2.92 15.44
C ALA A 555 20.27 -1.68 16.29
N SER A 556 21.54 -1.24 16.38
CA SER A 556 21.79 0.11 16.85
C SER A 556 21.56 1.11 15.71
N PRO A 557 21.13 2.36 15.97
CA PRO A 557 21.03 3.40 14.95
C PRO A 557 22.31 3.54 14.10
N ARG A 558 23.47 3.34 14.74
CA ARG A 558 24.77 3.36 14.06
C ARG A 558 24.97 2.15 13.14
N ASP A 559 24.61 0.94 13.57
CA ASP A 559 24.86 -0.28 12.80
C ASP A 559 24.03 -0.36 11.52
N GLN A 560 22.82 0.20 11.51
CA GLN A 560 21.98 0.26 10.31
C GLN A 560 22.35 1.39 9.34
N SER A 561 23.17 2.35 9.77
CA SER A 561 23.49 3.54 8.97
C SER A 561 24.52 3.28 7.87
N LEU A 562 24.24 3.78 6.67
CA LEU A 562 25.26 4.01 5.64
C LEU A 562 26.06 5.29 5.92
N VAL A 563 25.35 6.35 6.33
CA VAL A 563 25.86 7.66 6.76
C VAL A 563 25.41 7.92 8.20
N TYR A 564 26.38 8.13 9.10
CA TYR A 564 26.10 8.14 10.54
C TYR A 564 25.39 9.42 11.00
N ASP A 565 25.71 10.57 10.42
CA ASP A 565 25.11 11.87 10.71
C ASP A 565 24.96 12.67 9.40
N PRO A 566 23.75 12.79 8.84
CA PRO A 566 23.51 13.54 7.59
C PRO A 566 23.81 15.05 7.74
N ALA A 567 23.87 15.60 8.96
CA ALA A 567 24.27 17.00 9.15
C ALA A 567 25.77 17.24 8.90
N LEU A 568 26.54 16.19 8.65
CA LEU A 568 27.96 16.24 8.29
C LEU A 568 28.16 15.67 6.87
N PRO A 569 29.15 16.16 6.11
CA PRO A 569 29.41 15.63 4.78
C PRO A 569 29.56 14.09 4.78
N PRO A 570 28.98 13.36 3.81
CA PRO A 570 28.94 11.90 3.77
C PRO A 570 30.30 11.33 3.32
N VAL A 571 31.34 11.52 4.14
CA VAL A 571 32.73 11.26 3.78
C VAL A 571 33.53 10.76 5.00
N GLY A 572 34.63 10.04 4.76
CA GLY A 572 35.56 9.63 5.83
C GLY A 572 34.89 8.84 6.96
N ASP A 573 35.08 9.29 8.20
CA ASP A 573 34.58 8.61 9.41
C ASP A 573 33.04 8.70 9.58
N ASN A 574 32.37 9.53 8.78
CA ASN A 574 30.91 9.61 8.74
C ASN A 574 30.26 8.50 7.89
N LEU A 575 31.07 7.66 7.23
CA LEU A 575 30.58 6.60 6.35
C LEU A 575 30.84 5.20 6.90
N ASN A 576 29.86 4.32 6.69
CA ASN A 576 30.07 2.89 6.74
C ASN A 576 30.68 2.40 5.41
N ALA A 577 31.98 2.63 5.24
CA ALA A 577 32.70 2.31 4.00
C ALA A 577 32.67 0.81 3.64
N SER A 578 32.53 -0.09 4.63
CA SER A 578 32.36 -1.53 4.37
C SER A 578 31.04 -1.85 3.71
N ASN A 579 29.94 -1.31 4.21
CA ASN A 579 28.61 -1.50 3.60
C ASN A 579 28.53 -0.80 2.25
N LEU A 580 29.07 0.42 2.14
CA LEU A 580 29.11 1.14 0.88
C LEU A 580 29.74 0.28 -0.23
N ARG A 581 30.87 -0.38 0.03
CA ARG A 581 31.52 -1.29 -0.94
C ARG A 581 30.67 -2.49 -1.34
N VAL A 582 29.79 -2.97 -0.47
CA VAL A 582 28.86 -4.06 -0.80
C VAL A 582 27.72 -3.55 -1.68
N LEU A 583 27.13 -2.42 -1.32
CA LEU A 583 25.92 -1.87 -1.94
C LEU A 583 26.20 -1.16 -3.28
N SER A 584 27.35 -0.52 -3.42
CA SER A 584 27.74 0.23 -4.64
C SER A 584 28.33 -0.65 -5.75
N LYS A 585 28.08 -1.97 -5.74
CA LYS A 585 28.60 -2.84 -6.79
C LYS A 585 28.04 -2.44 -8.16
N PRO A 586 28.80 -2.63 -9.26
CA PRO A 586 28.33 -2.34 -10.60
C PRO A 586 27.07 -3.14 -10.95
N TYR A 587 26.13 -2.50 -11.63
CA TYR A 587 24.88 -3.12 -12.11
C TYR A 587 24.32 -2.33 -13.31
N PRO A 588 23.53 -2.98 -14.19
CA PRO A 588 22.83 -2.28 -15.26
C PRO A 588 21.67 -1.45 -14.68
N GLN A 589 21.53 -0.18 -15.08
CA GLN A 589 20.49 0.73 -14.59
C GLN A 589 19.32 0.89 -15.56
N VAL A 590 19.63 1.15 -16.83
CA VAL A 590 18.63 1.35 -17.90
C VAL A 590 19.06 0.52 -19.10
N ILE A 591 18.18 -0.35 -19.61
CA ILE A 591 18.54 -1.32 -20.64
C ILE A 591 17.61 -1.19 -21.84
N SER A 592 18.18 -0.86 -23.00
CA SER A 592 17.52 -0.96 -24.31
C SER A 592 17.48 -2.42 -24.77
N GLY A 593 16.76 -3.26 -24.02
CA GLY A 593 16.61 -4.68 -24.29
C GLY A 593 16.21 -5.50 -23.07
N THR A 594 16.11 -6.82 -23.23
CA THR A 594 15.82 -7.77 -22.15
C THR A 594 17.11 -8.23 -21.47
N PRO A 595 17.32 -7.89 -20.18
CA PRO A 595 18.48 -8.33 -19.42
C PRO A 595 18.57 -9.87 -19.29
N GLN A 596 19.75 -10.45 -19.54
CA GLN A 596 20.00 -11.89 -19.38
C GLN A 596 20.74 -12.25 -18.07
N GLY A 597 21.11 -11.23 -17.29
CA GLY A 597 21.82 -11.35 -16.01
C GLY A 597 23.20 -10.71 -16.03
N TRP A 598 23.73 -10.47 -14.84
CA TRP A 598 25.09 -9.97 -14.62
C TRP A 598 25.81 -10.73 -13.50
N THR A 599 27.13 -10.58 -13.44
CA THR A 599 27.95 -11.10 -12.37
C THR A 599 28.97 -10.05 -11.92
N ASN A 600 29.23 -10.03 -10.61
CA ASN A 600 30.32 -9.29 -9.99
C ASN A 600 31.35 -10.31 -9.48
N GLY A 601 32.54 -10.32 -10.08
CA GLY A 601 33.64 -11.20 -9.71
C GLY A 601 34.36 -10.72 -8.45
N ASP A 602 34.95 -11.66 -7.71
CA ASP A 602 35.74 -11.35 -6.51
C ASP A 602 37.01 -10.53 -6.83
N ASP A 603 37.41 -10.51 -8.10
CA ASP A 603 38.51 -9.70 -8.63
C ASP A 603 38.09 -8.26 -9.00
N GLY A 604 36.83 -7.89 -8.75
CA GLY A 604 36.25 -6.59 -9.11
C GLY A 604 35.79 -6.49 -10.57
N SER A 605 35.85 -7.58 -11.34
CA SER A 605 35.28 -7.60 -12.69
C SER A 605 33.75 -7.60 -12.66
N PHE A 606 33.13 -6.97 -13.65
CA PHE A 606 31.70 -7.00 -13.87
C PHE A 606 31.40 -7.51 -15.27
N GLN A 607 30.45 -8.44 -15.40
CA GLN A 607 30.00 -8.97 -16.69
C GLN A 607 28.50 -8.86 -16.80
N PHE A 608 28.01 -8.36 -17.92
CA PHE A 608 26.57 -8.19 -18.18
C PHE A 608 26.22 -8.59 -19.61
N ALA A 609 25.07 -9.24 -19.77
CA ALA A 609 24.51 -9.58 -21.07
C ALA A 609 23.03 -9.21 -21.15
N TYR A 610 22.61 -8.76 -22.33
CA TYR A 610 21.20 -8.51 -22.66
C TYR A 610 20.93 -8.78 -24.15
N SER A 611 19.71 -9.18 -24.49
CA SER A 611 19.24 -9.18 -25.89
C SER A 611 18.70 -7.82 -26.27
N THR A 612 18.74 -7.46 -27.56
CA THR A 612 18.11 -6.22 -28.05
C THR A 612 16.58 -6.29 -28.12
N ALA A 613 15.99 -7.47 -27.91
CA ALA A 613 14.55 -7.65 -27.85
C ALA A 613 13.92 -6.81 -26.73
N ARG A 614 12.76 -6.23 -27.00
CA ARG A 614 11.95 -5.53 -26.00
C ARG A 614 11.25 -6.54 -25.07
N VAL A 615 11.02 -6.15 -23.83
CA VAL A 615 10.38 -7.01 -22.81
C VAL A 615 8.88 -7.19 -23.02
N ASP A 616 8.24 -6.28 -23.76
CA ASP A 616 6.85 -6.40 -24.22
C ASP A 616 6.67 -7.42 -25.35
N GLY A 617 7.78 -7.94 -25.90
CA GLY A 617 7.79 -8.86 -27.05
C GLY A 617 7.56 -8.18 -28.41
N ILE A 618 7.50 -6.85 -28.48
CA ILE A 618 7.22 -6.08 -29.70
C ILE A 618 8.53 -5.72 -30.43
N GLY A 619 9.23 -6.76 -30.90
CA GLY A 619 10.45 -6.61 -31.70
C GLY A 619 11.69 -6.21 -30.91
N ASP A 620 12.65 -5.58 -31.59
CA ASP A 620 13.95 -5.20 -31.05
C ASP A 620 14.11 -3.68 -30.94
N PHE A 621 14.94 -3.23 -30.00
CA PHE A 621 15.45 -1.87 -29.99
C PHE A 621 16.31 -1.59 -31.23
N ALA A 622 16.22 -0.36 -31.74
CA ALA A 622 16.97 0.06 -32.91
C ALA A 622 18.48 0.08 -32.63
N ALA A 623 19.29 -0.04 -33.69
CA ALA A 623 20.72 0.19 -33.60
C ALA A 623 21.01 1.60 -33.04
N GLY A 624 22.03 1.71 -32.19
CA GLY A 624 22.37 2.95 -31.49
C GLY A 624 21.55 3.21 -30.22
N SER A 625 20.58 2.36 -29.87
CA SER A 625 19.84 2.48 -28.61
C SER A 625 20.80 2.27 -27.44
N GLN A 626 20.67 3.10 -26.41
CA GLN A 626 21.65 3.21 -25.34
C GLN A 626 21.21 2.45 -24.09
N SER A 627 22.16 1.78 -23.45
CA SER A 627 21.99 1.17 -22.13
C SER A 627 23.02 1.75 -21.17
N THR A 628 22.62 1.99 -19.92
CA THR A 628 23.47 2.58 -18.88
C THR A 628 23.80 1.55 -17.80
N ILE A 629 25.06 1.51 -17.40
CA ILE A 629 25.61 0.63 -16.36
C ILE A 629 26.28 1.51 -15.30
N SER A 630 25.93 1.28 -14.04
CA SER A 630 26.59 1.91 -12.91
C SER A 630 27.99 1.32 -12.73
N THR A 631 29.01 2.18 -12.66
CA THR A 631 30.43 1.83 -12.51
C THR A 631 31.11 2.82 -11.55
N PRO A 632 30.67 2.89 -10.28
CA PRO A 632 31.04 3.97 -9.38
C PRO A 632 32.53 3.93 -8.99
N ALA A 633 33.10 5.10 -8.71
CA ALA A 633 34.53 5.25 -8.43
C ALA A 633 35.00 4.46 -7.19
N VAL A 634 34.11 4.22 -6.23
CA VAL A 634 34.40 3.38 -5.04
C VAL A 634 34.75 1.93 -5.41
N GLN A 635 34.24 1.42 -6.54
CA GLN A 635 34.57 0.09 -7.07
C GLN A 635 35.79 0.13 -8.00
N TYR A 636 35.98 1.26 -8.70
CA TYR A 636 37.03 1.44 -9.70
C TYR A 636 37.91 2.67 -9.43
N PRO A 637 38.62 2.74 -8.28
CA PRO A 637 39.37 3.94 -7.88
C PRO A 637 40.53 4.28 -8.82
N ASN A 638 41.00 3.30 -9.60
CA ASN A 638 42.06 3.46 -10.60
C ASN A 638 41.50 3.54 -12.04
N GLY A 639 40.18 3.65 -12.17
CA GLY A 639 39.46 3.45 -13.42
C GLY A 639 39.36 1.98 -13.83
N TYR A 640 38.76 1.77 -14.99
CA TYR A 640 38.43 0.45 -15.51
C TYR A 640 38.63 0.39 -17.03
N ASP A 641 38.83 -0.82 -17.55
CA ASP A 641 38.80 -1.12 -18.97
C ASP A 641 37.51 -1.86 -19.32
N VAL A 642 36.99 -1.66 -20.53
CA VAL A 642 35.72 -2.25 -20.97
C VAL A 642 35.91 -2.97 -22.30
N THR A 643 35.38 -4.18 -22.38
CA THR A 643 35.20 -4.93 -23.63
C THR A 643 33.71 -5.07 -23.91
N VAL A 644 33.29 -4.73 -25.14
CA VAL A 644 31.91 -4.83 -25.58
C VAL A 644 31.83 -5.69 -26.84
N THR A 645 30.83 -6.57 -26.92
CA THR A 645 30.45 -7.30 -28.13
C THR A 645 29.00 -6.95 -28.47
N GLY A 646 28.71 -6.66 -29.74
CA GLY A 646 27.36 -6.27 -30.20
C GLY A 646 27.00 -4.81 -29.89
N GLY A 647 27.97 -4.01 -29.47
CA GLY A 647 27.79 -2.60 -29.16
C GLY A 647 29.14 -1.90 -28.95
N HIS A 648 29.08 -0.61 -28.68
CA HIS A 648 30.26 0.23 -28.42
C HIS A 648 29.98 1.26 -27.32
N ILE A 649 31.05 1.74 -26.68
CA ILE A 649 30.99 2.71 -25.59
C ILE A 649 30.75 4.10 -26.17
N VAL A 650 29.81 4.85 -25.60
CA VAL A 650 29.53 6.26 -25.96
C VAL A 650 29.75 7.23 -24.79
N SER A 651 29.92 6.73 -23.57
CA SER A 651 30.33 7.55 -22.42
C SER A 651 31.81 7.92 -22.43
N ALA A 652 32.19 8.94 -21.67
CA ALA A 652 33.59 9.29 -21.44
C ALA A 652 34.36 8.15 -20.73
N PRO A 653 35.69 8.04 -20.92
CA PRO A 653 36.52 7.07 -20.20
C PRO A 653 36.37 7.22 -18.67
N ASN A 654 36.20 6.09 -17.98
CA ASN A 654 36.02 6.01 -16.51
C ASN A 654 34.78 6.77 -15.98
N SER A 655 33.76 7.02 -16.82
CA SER A 655 32.48 7.56 -16.36
C SER A 655 31.88 6.67 -15.27
N ALA A 656 31.32 7.25 -14.21
CA ALA A 656 30.56 6.50 -13.20
C ALA A 656 29.28 5.88 -13.79
N ARG A 657 28.78 6.44 -14.90
CA ARG A 657 27.69 5.88 -15.72
C ARG A 657 28.24 5.48 -17.08
N LEU A 658 28.56 4.20 -17.23
CA LEU A 658 29.04 3.61 -18.48
C LEU A 658 27.85 3.46 -19.45
N VAL A 659 27.94 4.08 -20.62
CA VAL A 659 26.87 4.06 -21.63
C VAL A 659 27.30 3.26 -22.85
N ILE A 660 26.50 2.26 -23.22
CA ILE A 660 26.73 1.36 -24.34
C ILE A 660 25.63 1.54 -25.37
N ALA A 661 26.00 1.83 -26.62
CA ALA A 661 25.08 1.85 -27.77
C ALA A 661 25.14 0.52 -28.52
N SER A 662 23.98 -0.03 -28.90
CA SER A 662 23.90 -1.27 -29.68
C SER A 662 24.42 -1.07 -31.11
N ASP A 663 25.14 -2.07 -31.64
CA ASP A 663 25.60 -2.05 -33.03
C ASP A 663 24.49 -2.46 -34.00
N ALA A 664 24.63 -2.05 -35.26
CA ALA A 664 23.70 -2.45 -36.32
C ALA A 664 23.69 -3.99 -36.51
N GLY A 665 22.50 -4.59 -36.44
CA GLY A 665 22.30 -6.03 -36.61
C GLY A 665 22.68 -6.88 -35.40
N ALA A 666 23.07 -6.27 -34.28
CA ALA A 666 23.26 -6.99 -33.02
C ALA A 666 21.92 -7.50 -32.48
N THR A 667 21.87 -8.77 -32.09
CA THR A 667 20.71 -9.36 -31.39
C THR A 667 20.95 -9.48 -29.88
N ALA A 668 22.19 -9.28 -29.45
CA ALA A 668 22.61 -9.31 -28.06
C ALA A 668 23.87 -8.48 -27.87
N VAL A 669 24.01 -7.92 -26.67
CA VAL A 669 25.16 -7.15 -26.23
C VAL A 669 25.78 -7.82 -25.01
N ARG A 670 27.10 -7.89 -24.97
CA ARG A 670 27.87 -8.38 -23.83
C ARG A 670 28.91 -7.36 -23.43
N VAL A 671 28.96 -7.03 -22.16
CA VAL A 671 29.86 -6.05 -21.57
C VAL A 671 30.69 -6.72 -20.49
N THR A 672 32.00 -6.53 -20.54
CA THR A 672 32.92 -6.89 -19.47
C THR A 672 33.67 -5.64 -19.03
N VAL A 673 33.56 -5.29 -17.75
CA VAL A 673 34.31 -4.23 -17.11
C VAL A 673 35.37 -4.85 -16.22
N THR A 674 36.62 -4.41 -16.32
CA THR A 674 37.75 -4.95 -15.55
C THR A 674 38.49 -3.80 -14.87
N PRO A 675 38.77 -3.89 -13.55
CA PRO A 675 39.50 -2.84 -12.85
C PRO A 675 40.94 -2.75 -13.37
N ARG A 676 41.48 -1.52 -13.48
CA ARG A 676 42.90 -1.34 -13.80
C ARG A 676 43.79 -1.64 -12.59
N VAL A 677 44.85 -2.40 -12.82
CA VAL A 677 45.85 -2.72 -11.79
C VAL A 677 46.94 -1.65 -11.79
N GLY A 678 47.05 -0.87 -10.72
CA GLY A 678 48.08 0.17 -10.54
C GLY A 678 47.94 0.94 -9.22
N PRO A 679 48.96 1.72 -8.79
CA PRO A 679 48.82 2.61 -7.63
C PRO A 679 47.80 3.72 -7.95
N ALA A 680 47.00 4.11 -6.95
CA ALA A 680 46.00 5.18 -7.07
C ALA A 680 46.59 6.41 -7.78
N ALA A 681 45.91 6.88 -8.82
CA ALA A 681 46.25 8.15 -9.43
C ALA A 681 46.11 9.23 -8.35
N ALA A 682 47.22 9.84 -7.97
CA ALA A 682 47.20 10.98 -7.07
C ALA A 682 46.57 12.16 -7.82
N ASN A 683 45.31 12.46 -7.50
CA ASN A 683 44.53 13.70 -7.69
C ASN A 683 43.03 13.32 -7.86
N THR A 684 42.01 13.85 -7.18
CA THR A 684 41.88 14.83 -6.09
C THR A 684 40.44 14.67 -5.58
N VAL A 685 40.28 14.47 -4.26
CA VAL A 685 39.17 14.84 -3.37
C VAL A 685 37.75 14.31 -3.68
N VAL A 686 37.36 13.38 -2.79
CA VAL A 686 36.08 13.19 -2.06
C VAL A 686 34.80 13.07 -2.87
#